data_AF-A0A9P5V4X6-F1
#
_entry.id   AF-A0A9P5V4X6-F1
#
_cell.length_a   1.000
_cell.length_b   1.000
_cell.length_c   1.000
_cell.angle_alpha   90.00
_cell.angle_beta   90.00
_cell.angle_gamma   90.00
#
_symmetry.space_group_name_H-M   'P 1'
#
loop_
_entity.id
_entity.type
_entity.pdbx_description
1 polymer ?
#
loop_
_entity_poly.entity_id
_entity_poly.type
_entity_poly.pdbx_seq_one_letter_code
_entity_poly.pdbx_strand_id
1 'polypeptide(L)'
;MYIEWGDFFFLIEQSLTFDGVFEMAPHPMYSVGYAGYYGISLMTASYMVLFISLFAHAAQFAFLTLVENPHIDKTYNPPLVHRKRTAVLSEQALNASNASASMPTRTGSISGGSTTSDVEHAATLVPCGSKDMYSTYFRRDLIVFKNFDIFRSTDIFVALIIIYATVVPLLISNMGPSFITFMIVMQALFWRIFHSYVLGTVLRMQSVNKFYTKHFIKHGGTVQDAFQSWKSIFNLSNSMTYATFFLAAFKMYSIPDDWTYGTVLLRHVLGLALIALHIWASVSVFEVLGDFGWFYGDFFIEESSSGLFYTGIYRFVNNPEKVMGHAAFWGMTLICNSWSIFILAMFSQVSNFLFLNYVESPHMRKIYGDKVRKDAGVVKTVKAATTLPQKFQEEVSKFRGKLEETPEIQDVLGRAQEFVEGTTGLVQSVAPKIQEIVSNSKTLLENSKDRLFVVRTWDDMGVYDMSQYSVKLETDKQPTLNASGVPVFQLGEKLTISWTAPLNHGTKDWIGIYKVSSNQTHKVTNIGSHGRYLFVIRDKGLEEGSQDPGRDGDHAGLGDGDVSEEEVVWVDEQEICRGQVVFSGDKLPWFQGIFEFRYHHHDRYNVMAHTTPFEIALPNYEDSKDTSVGSISQALLPYIQRCFNEDEDTMPCTVDEKFIMINQQIAQRIVKGIQLMYGIEFAWEVVAVDMSCLHLAIRIATARRALAPFSVSMPSPDINSPPQFLPTLEELEASSAADAAAVIREEQGVAV
;
A
#
# COMPACT_ATOMS: atom_id res chain seq x y z
N MET A 1 -38.50 16.08 7.56
CA MET A 1 -37.49 16.55 8.53
C MET A 1 -36.83 15.31 9.12
N TYR A 2 -36.12 14.55 8.28
CA TYR A 2 -35.28 13.46 8.77
C TYR A 2 -33.90 14.06 9.01
N ILE A 3 -33.51 14.03 10.28
CA ILE A 3 -32.27 14.53 10.84
C ILE A 3 -31.14 13.62 10.35
N GLU A 4 -29.95 14.17 10.12
CA GLU A 4 -28.73 13.65 9.46
C GLU A 4 -28.24 12.22 9.86
N TRP A 5 -28.93 11.53 10.77
CA TRP A 5 -28.57 10.22 11.35
C TRP A 5 -29.60 9.12 11.09
N GLY A 6 -30.70 9.44 10.39
CA GLY A 6 -31.78 8.48 10.11
C GLY A 6 -31.29 7.20 9.43
N ASP A 7 -30.22 7.32 8.63
CA ASP A 7 -29.65 6.22 7.85
C ASP A 7 -28.98 5.14 8.71
N PHE A 8 -28.65 5.44 9.98
CA PHE A 8 -28.19 4.42 10.95
C PHE A 8 -29.31 3.46 11.35
N PHE A 9 -30.56 3.86 11.20
CA PHE A 9 -31.73 3.11 11.67
C PHE A 9 -32.65 2.68 10.52
N PHE A 10 -32.64 3.42 9.40
CA PHE A 10 -33.54 3.21 8.28
C PHE A 10 -32.77 3.36 6.96
N LEU A 11 -32.60 2.26 6.23
CA LEU A 11 -32.04 2.31 4.87
C LEU A 11 -33.12 2.85 3.91
N ILE A 12 -33.03 4.13 3.56
CA ILE A 12 -33.89 4.75 2.56
C ILE A 12 -33.12 4.80 1.23
N GLU A 13 -33.72 4.31 0.15
CA GLU A 13 -33.18 4.43 -1.22
C GLU A 13 -33.27 5.89 -1.72
N GLN A 14 -32.48 6.78 -1.13
CA GLN A 14 -32.30 8.15 -1.60
C GLN A 14 -30.87 8.33 -2.10
N SER A 15 -30.73 8.80 -3.35
CA SER A 15 -29.45 9.23 -3.89
C SER A 15 -29.01 10.51 -3.18
N LEU A 16 -27.78 10.55 -2.66
CA LEU A 16 -27.19 11.74 -2.04
C LEU A 16 -27.22 12.93 -3.01
N THR A 17 -28.07 13.94 -2.71
CA THR A 17 -28.13 15.19 -3.46
C THR A 17 -27.18 16.21 -2.82
N PHE A 18 -26.13 16.60 -3.55
CA PHE A 18 -25.06 17.46 -3.05
C PHE A 18 -25.22 18.93 -3.49
N ASP A 19 -26.32 19.56 -3.07
CA ASP A 19 -26.66 20.94 -3.45
C ASP A 19 -26.55 21.92 -2.26
N GLY A 20 -26.41 23.22 -2.56
CA GLY A 20 -26.40 24.29 -1.55
C GLY A 20 -25.13 24.33 -0.70
N VAL A 21 -25.24 24.25 0.64
CA VAL A 21 -24.09 24.35 1.56
C VAL A 21 -23.09 23.20 1.37
N PHE A 22 -23.55 22.05 0.89
CA PHE A 22 -22.70 20.92 0.51
C PHE A 22 -21.85 21.18 -0.74
N GLU A 23 -22.07 22.27 -1.49
CA GLU A 23 -21.11 22.73 -2.52
C GLU A 23 -19.89 23.42 -1.90
N MET A 24 -20.00 23.94 -0.68
CA MET A 24 -18.96 24.74 -0.02
C MET A 24 -18.06 23.90 0.89
N ALA A 25 -18.61 22.91 1.59
CA ALA A 25 -17.86 22.04 2.48
C ALA A 25 -18.37 20.59 2.41
N PRO A 26 -17.49 19.58 2.59
CA PRO A 26 -17.88 18.17 2.49
C PRO A 26 -18.88 17.79 3.58
N HIS A 27 -18.65 18.30 4.79
CA HIS A 27 -19.54 18.10 5.93
C HIS A 27 -19.83 19.46 6.57
N PRO A 28 -20.84 20.21 6.08
CA PRO A 28 -21.15 21.56 6.56
C PRO A 28 -21.40 21.66 8.07
N MET A 29 -22.10 20.67 8.65
CA MET A 29 -22.31 20.59 10.11
C MET A 29 -20.98 20.54 10.87
N TYR A 30 -20.05 19.73 10.37
CA TYR A 30 -18.74 19.48 10.96
C TYR A 30 -17.70 20.57 10.64
N SER A 31 -18.05 21.61 9.88
CA SER A 31 -17.10 22.64 9.44
C SER A 31 -17.67 24.03 9.67
N VAL A 32 -18.53 24.50 8.75
CA VAL A 32 -19.18 25.82 8.83
C VAL A 32 -20.05 25.93 10.08
N GLY A 33 -20.66 24.83 10.54
CA GLY A 33 -21.48 24.79 11.75
C GLY A 33 -20.75 25.24 13.03
N TYR A 34 -19.43 25.03 13.10
CA TYR A 34 -18.61 25.43 14.25
C TYR A 34 -18.12 26.88 14.20
N ALA A 35 -18.41 27.63 13.13
CA ALA A 35 -18.09 29.06 13.08
C ALA A 35 -18.71 29.84 14.24
N GLY A 36 -19.89 29.43 14.72
CA GLY A 36 -20.54 30.03 15.90
C GLY A 36 -19.77 29.80 17.20
N TYR A 37 -19.21 28.60 17.40
CA TYR A 37 -18.39 28.26 18.58
C TYR A 37 -17.13 29.13 18.64
N TYR A 38 -16.49 29.34 17.49
CA TYR A 38 -15.35 30.24 17.39
C TYR A 38 -15.75 31.71 17.53
N GLY A 39 -16.88 32.11 16.95
CA GLY A 39 -17.45 33.45 17.14
C GLY A 39 -17.68 33.78 18.60
N ILE A 40 -18.28 32.86 19.37
CA ILE A 40 -18.49 33.01 20.81
C ILE A 40 -17.14 33.09 21.55
N SER A 41 -16.14 32.29 21.17
CA SER A 41 -14.80 32.38 21.79
C SER A 41 -14.12 33.74 21.55
N LEU A 42 -14.31 34.32 20.36
CA LEU A 42 -13.78 35.65 20.02
C LEU A 42 -14.56 36.75 20.74
N MET A 43 -15.88 36.67 20.77
CA MET A 43 -16.75 37.62 21.48
C MET A 43 -16.49 37.63 22.99
N THR A 44 -16.22 36.46 23.57
CA THR A 44 -15.88 36.31 24.98
C THR A 44 -14.41 36.61 25.28
N ALA A 45 -13.58 36.81 24.25
CA ALA A 45 -12.14 36.99 24.34
C ALA A 45 -11.44 35.97 25.27
N SER A 46 -12.00 34.75 25.35
CA SER A 46 -11.60 33.75 26.35
C SER A 46 -10.88 32.58 25.69
N TYR A 47 -9.62 32.36 26.10
CA TYR A 47 -8.87 31.17 25.69
C TYR A 47 -9.55 29.89 26.15
N MET A 48 -10.19 29.89 27.32
CA MET A 48 -10.91 28.71 27.81
C MET A 48 -12.08 28.36 26.90
N VAL A 49 -12.88 29.37 26.51
CA VAL A 49 -13.98 29.18 25.56
C VAL A 49 -13.44 28.77 24.19
N LEU A 50 -12.30 29.34 23.75
CA LEU A 50 -11.63 28.92 22.52
C LEU A 50 -11.21 27.44 22.58
N PHE A 51 -10.61 26.99 23.67
CA PHE A 51 -10.19 25.59 23.83
C PHE A 51 -11.37 24.63 23.95
N ILE A 52 -12.45 25.02 24.64
CA ILE A 52 -13.69 24.25 24.67
C ILE A 52 -14.27 24.14 23.26
N SER A 53 -14.30 25.24 22.49
CA SER A 53 -14.74 25.25 21.10
C SER A 53 -13.86 24.36 20.21
N LEU A 54 -12.54 24.42 20.37
CA LEU A 54 -11.58 23.56 19.65
C LEU A 54 -11.77 22.08 20.00
N PHE A 55 -11.93 21.76 21.29
CA PHE A 55 -12.15 20.40 21.77
C PHE A 55 -13.48 19.84 21.27
N ALA A 56 -14.56 20.61 21.36
CA ALA A 56 -15.87 20.21 20.85
C ALA A 56 -15.82 19.94 19.33
N HIS A 57 -15.08 20.75 18.58
CA HIS A 57 -14.90 20.55 17.14
C HIS A 57 -14.04 19.31 16.85
N ALA A 58 -12.97 19.08 17.61
CA ALA A 58 -12.13 17.90 17.48
C ALA A 58 -12.89 16.60 17.79
N ALA A 59 -13.72 16.59 18.84
CA ALA A 59 -14.57 15.46 19.20
C ALA A 59 -15.59 15.14 18.07
N GLN A 60 -16.14 16.18 17.45
CA GLN A 60 -17.07 16.02 16.35
C GLN A 60 -16.37 15.47 15.09
N PHE A 61 -15.14 15.89 14.79
CA PHE A 61 -14.34 15.26 13.74
C PHE A 61 -13.97 13.80 14.06
N ALA A 62 -13.67 13.49 15.32
CA ALA A 62 -13.41 12.12 15.74
C ALA A 62 -14.66 11.23 15.50
N PHE A 63 -15.85 11.75 15.82
CA PHE A 63 -17.10 11.07 15.52
C PHE A 63 -17.26 10.83 14.01
N LEU A 64 -17.10 11.86 13.18
CA LEU A 64 -17.21 11.76 11.72
C LEU A 64 -16.29 10.66 11.16
N THR A 65 -15.04 10.63 11.65
CA THR A 65 -14.00 9.74 11.12
C THR A 65 -14.19 8.30 11.59
N LEU A 66 -14.58 8.09 12.84
CA LEU A 66 -14.66 6.77 13.47
C LEU A 66 -16.02 6.09 13.29
N VAL A 67 -17.09 6.85 13.09
CA VAL A 67 -18.46 6.32 13.09
C VAL A 67 -19.18 6.61 11.77
N GLU A 68 -19.24 7.87 11.36
CA GLU A 68 -20.07 8.26 10.21
C GLU A 68 -19.46 7.88 8.86
N ASN A 69 -18.18 8.19 8.60
CA ASN A 69 -17.53 7.85 7.33
C ASN A 69 -17.52 6.34 7.05
N PRO A 70 -17.13 5.45 7.99
CA PRO A 70 -17.23 4.01 7.78
C PRO A 70 -18.65 3.53 7.47
N HIS A 71 -19.66 4.15 8.09
CA HIS A 71 -21.07 3.85 7.84
C HIS A 71 -21.52 4.30 6.44
N ILE A 72 -21.14 5.51 6.02
CA ILE A 72 -21.43 6.06 4.70
C ILE A 72 -20.78 5.19 3.61
N ASP A 73 -19.51 4.84 3.76
CA ASP A 73 -18.78 4.03 2.77
C ASP A 73 -19.40 2.65 2.61
N LYS A 74 -19.77 2.01 3.72
CA LYS A 74 -20.45 0.71 3.72
C LYS A 74 -21.82 0.75 3.04
N THR A 75 -22.57 1.84 3.23
CA THR A 75 -23.98 1.93 2.83
C THR A 75 -24.16 2.45 1.40
N TYR A 76 -23.34 3.44 0.98
CA TYR A 76 -23.54 4.15 -0.29
C TYR A 76 -22.44 3.90 -1.34
N ASN A 77 -21.28 3.38 -0.96
CA ASN A 77 -20.18 3.05 -1.88
C ASN A 77 -19.80 1.55 -1.83
N PRO A 78 -20.74 0.61 -2.06
CA PRO A 78 -20.38 -0.79 -2.10
C PRO A 78 -19.36 -1.05 -3.23
N PRO A 79 -18.36 -1.93 -3.03
CA PRO A 79 -17.34 -2.21 -4.04
C PRO A 79 -17.99 -2.67 -5.34
N LEU A 80 -17.65 -2.00 -6.45
CA LEU A 80 -18.14 -2.34 -7.78
C LEU A 80 -17.61 -3.72 -8.19
N VAL A 81 -18.48 -4.73 -8.15
CA VAL A 81 -18.22 -6.04 -8.77
C VAL A 81 -18.10 -5.82 -10.27
N HIS A 82 -16.88 -5.87 -10.81
CA HIS A 82 -16.68 -5.86 -12.27
C HIS A 82 -17.17 -7.19 -12.83
N ARG A 83 -18.39 -7.20 -13.37
CA ARG A 83 -18.92 -8.33 -14.14
C ARG A 83 -17.98 -8.59 -15.32
N LYS A 84 -17.50 -9.84 -15.45
CA LYS A 84 -16.66 -10.32 -16.55
C LYS A 84 -17.08 -9.69 -17.88
N ARG A 85 -16.16 -8.99 -18.53
CA ARG A 85 -16.34 -8.56 -19.92
C ARG A 85 -16.08 -9.80 -20.76
N THR A 86 -17.13 -10.55 -21.10
CA THR A 86 -17.06 -11.67 -22.03
C THR A 86 -16.27 -11.21 -23.25
N ALA A 87 -15.17 -11.88 -23.57
CA ALA A 87 -14.38 -11.59 -24.75
C ALA A 87 -15.28 -11.81 -25.97
N VAL A 88 -15.80 -10.71 -26.54
CA VAL A 88 -16.43 -10.72 -27.87
C VAL A 88 -15.31 -10.81 -28.90
N LEU A 89 -14.65 -11.96 -28.95
CA LEU A 89 -13.80 -12.38 -30.05
C LEU A 89 -14.56 -13.45 -30.83
N SER A 90 -15.55 -13.07 -31.64
CA SER A 90 -16.11 -14.00 -32.63
C SER A 90 -16.84 -13.40 -33.84
N GLU A 91 -17.19 -12.12 -33.94
CA GLU A 91 -17.92 -11.62 -35.14
C GLU A 91 -17.12 -10.77 -36.11
N GLN A 92 -16.02 -10.14 -35.68
CA GLN A 92 -15.19 -9.31 -36.57
C GLN A 92 -14.11 -10.10 -37.33
N ALA A 93 -13.67 -11.25 -36.80
CA ALA A 93 -12.68 -12.12 -37.45
C ALA A 93 -13.26 -12.92 -38.64
N LEU A 94 -14.57 -13.21 -38.65
CA LEU A 94 -15.24 -13.94 -39.73
C LEU A 94 -15.56 -13.07 -40.96
N ASN A 95 -15.59 -11.74 -40.79
CA ASN A 95 -15.83 -10.81 -41.89
C ASN A 95 -14.55 -10.37 -42.63
N ALA A 96 -13.38 -10.56 -42.01
CA ALA A 96 -12.08 -10.24 -42.64
C ALA A 96 -11.60 -11.33 -43.62
N SER A 97 -12.12 -12.56 -43.51
CA SER A 97 -11.73 -13.69 -44.38
C SER A 97 -12.37 -13.69 -45.77
N ASN A 98 -13.32 -12.79 -46.07
CA ASN A 98 -14.01 -12.75 -47.37
C ASN A 98 -13.52 -11.65 -48.34
N ALA A 99 -12.46 -10.90 -47.99
CA ALA A 99 -12.01 -9.74 -48.78
C ALA A 99 -10.63 -9.88 -49.45
N SER A 100 -10.03 -11.08 -49.49
CA SER A 100 -8.73 -11.28 -50.15
C SER A 100 -8.71 -12.52 -51.04
N ALA A 101 -9.46 -12.45 -52.14
CA ALA A 101 -9.33 -13.36 -53.27
C ALA A 101 -8.95 -12.58 -54.55
N SER A 102 -7.66 -12.24 -54.68
CA SER A 102 -7.04 -11.95 -55.98
C SER A 102 -5.52 -12.15 -55.91
N MET A 103 -5.07 -13.20 -56.60
CA MET A 103 -3.69 -13.60 -56.93
C MET A 103 -2.93 -12.54 -57.79
N PRO A 104 -1.60 -12.66 -58.10
CA PRO A 104 -0.82 -13.90 -58.19
C PRO A 104 0.63 -13.94 -57.62
N THR A 105 1.00 -15.17 -57.29
CA THR A 105 2.28 -15.89 -57.42
C THR A 105 3.55 -15.13 -57.84
N ARG A 106 4.57 -15.18 -56.98
CA ARG A 106 5.98 -15.28 -57.40
C ARG A 106 6.79 -16.13 -56.41
N THR A 107 7.38 -17.18 -56.96
CA THR A 107 8.31 -18.14 -56.35
C THR A 107 9.64 -17.49 -55.97
N GLY A 108 10.19 -17.82 -54.79
CA GLY A 108 11.54 -17.47 -54.36
C GLY A 108 11.90 -18.11 -53.02
N SER A 109 13.10 -18.66 -52.95
CA SER A 109 13.65 -19.63 -51.99
C SER A 109 13.94 -19.14 -50.55
N ILE A 110 13.79 -20.07 -49.61
CA ILE A 110 14.62 -20.38 -48.41
C ILE A 110 15.60 -19.29 -47.94
N SER A 111 15.37 -18.77 -46.72
CA SER A 111 16.31 -18.75 -45.57
C SER A 111 15.89 -17.68 -44.55
N GLY A 112 16.14 -17.94 -43.26
CA GLY A 112 16.16 -16.89 -42.24
C GLY A 112 15.33 -17.22 -41.01
N GLY A 113 16.02 -17.45 -39.89
CA GLY A 113 15.39 -17.47 -38.57
C GLY A 113 14.90 -16.09 -38.15
N SER A 114 13.80 -16.06 -37.40
CA SER A 114 13.35 -14.89 -36.67
C SER A 114 12.39 -15.31 -35.54
N THR A 115 12.94 -15.88 -34.47
CA THR A 115 12.19 -16.07 -33.20
C THR A 115 12.29 -14.85 -32.28
N THR A 116 12.96 -13.78 -32.71
CA THR A 116 13.15 -12.54 -31.94
C THR A 116 12.19 -11.42 -32.32
N SER A 117 11.60 -11.44 -33.52
CA SER A 117 10.72 -10.36 -34.02
C SER A 117 9.31 -10.39 -33.45
N ASP A 118 8.81 -11.57 -33.10
CA ASP A 118 7.41 -11.76 -32.71
C ASP A 118 7.16 -11.37 -31.25
N VAL A 119 8.20 -11.39 -30.41
CA VAL A 119 8.16 -10.96 -29.00
C VAL A 119 8.18 -9.43 -28.88
N GLU A 120 8.94 -8.73 -29.73
CA GLU A 120 8.92 -7.26 -29.78
C GLU A 120 7.61 -6.72 -30.39
N HIS A 121 7.02 -7.42 -31.37
CA HIS A 121 5.72 -7.07 -31.95
C HIS A 121 4.54 -7.38 -31.02
N ALA A 122 4.60 -8.45 -30.23
CA ALA A 122 3.58 -8.74 -29.23
C ALA A 122 3.58 -7.71 -28.08
N ALA A 123 4.76 -7.19 -27.69
CA ALA A 123 4.88 -6.12 -26.70
C ALA A 123 4.37 -4.75 -27.17
N THR A 124 4.27 -4.53 -28.50
CA THR A 124 3.78 -3.27 -29.08
C THR A 124 2.30 -3.28 -29.45
N LEU A 125 1.62 -4.43 -29.43
CA LEU A 125 0.23 -4.58 -29.91
C LEU A 125 -0.83 -4.67 -28.80
N VAL A 126 -0.45 -4.57 -27.52
CA VAL A 126 -1.43 -4.47 -26.43
C VAL A 126 -1.85 -3.00 -26.26
N PRO A 127 -3.13 -2.64 -26.42
CA PRO A 127 -3.60 -1.29 -26.11
C PRO A 127 -3.34 -1.03 -24.63
N CYS A 128 -2.42 -0.10 -24.33
CA CYS A 128 -2.07 0.26 -22.97
C CYS A 128 -3.28 0.94 -22.32
N GLY A 129 -4.01 0.22 -21.48
CA GLY A 129 -5.03 0.85 -20.64
C GLY A 129 -4.37 1.80 -19.66
N SER A 130 -5.10 2.81 -19.18
CA SER A 130 -4.61 3.80 -18.20
C SER A 130 -4.00 3.20 -16.91
N LYS A 131 -4.36 1.94 -16.55
CA LYS A 131 -3.73 1.19 -15.45
C LYS A 131 -2.40 0.50 -15.82
N ASP A 132 -2.19 0.06 -17.07
CA ASP A 132 -0.93 -0.60 -17.51
C ASP A 132 0.19 0.42 -17.69
N MET A 133 -0.17 1.67 -17.96
CA MET A 133 0.77 2.77 -17.93
C MET A 133 1.26 3.06 -16.49
N TYR A 134 0.41 2.89 -15.48
CA TYR A 134 0.77 3.18 -14.09
C TYR A 134 1.92 2.29 -13.62
N SER A 135 1.86 0.98 -13.89
CA SER A 135 2.92 0.02 -13.56
C SER A 135 4.23 0.24 -14.32
N THR A 136 4.14 0.83 -15.53
CA THR A 136 5.29 1.14 -16.36
C THR A 136 6.04 2.38 -15.87
N TYR A 137 5.31 3.45 -15.52
CA TYR A 137 5.89 4.76 -15.19
C TYR A 137 6.07 5.02 -13.69
N PHE A 138 5.23 4.42 -12.85
CA PHE A 138 5.19 4.63 -11.41
C PHE A 138 5.64 3.38 -10.67
N ARG A 139 6.58 3.57 -9.76
CA ARG A 139 7.03 2.53 -8.82
C ARG A 139 6.69 3.03 -7.42
N ARG A 140 7.20 2.35 -6.39
CA ARG A 140 7.23 2.85 -5.01
C ARG A 140 8.15 4.08 -4.91
N ASP A 141 7.81 5.17 -5.59
CA ASP A 141 8.60 6.40 -5.72
C ASP A 141 8.63 7.16 -4.39
N LEU A 142 9.74 7.83 -4.11
CA LEU A 142 9.92 8.64 -2.91
C LEU A 142 9.06 9.89 -2.99
N ILE A 143 8.12 10.03 -2.05
CA ILE A 143 7.25 11.20 -1.92
C ILE A 143 7.58 11.89 -0.62
N VAL A 144 8.35 12.97 -0.72
CA VAL A 144 8.97 13.69 0.40
C VAL A 144 9.88 12.76 1.23
N PHE A 145 9.29 11.98 2.14
CA PHE A 145 9.94 10.91 2.91
C PHE A 145 9.17 9.58 2.90
N LYS A 146 7.96 9.53 2.36
CA LYS A 146 7.17 8.29 2.20
C LYS A 146 7.83 7.43 1.11
N ASN A 147 7.87 6.12 1.33
CA ASN A 147 8.47 5.12 0.43
C ASN A 147 10.00 5.15 0.33
N PHE A 148 10.69 5.71 1.31
CA PHE A 148 12.15 5.72 1.35
C PHE A 148 12.75 4.32 1.21
N ASP A 149 13.69 4.19 0.28
CA ASP A 149 14.41 2.96 -0.02
C ASP A 149 15.92 3.20 0.07
N ILE A 150 16.58 2.51 1.01
CA ILE A 150 18.03 2.63 1.25
C ILE A 150 18.83 2.19 0.02
N PHE A 151 18.30 1.29 -0.81
CA PHE A 151 18.98 0.81 -2.01
C PHE A 151 18.79 1.73 -3.22
N ARG A 152 17.91 2.73 -3.12
CA ARG A 152 17.70 3.70 -4.19
C ARG A 152 18.65 4.89 -4.03
N SER A 153 19.52 5.06 -5.01
CA SER A 153 20.53 6.13 -5.02
C SER A 153 19.93 7.53 -4.87
N THR A 154 18.78 7.80 -5.51
CA THR A 154 18.09 9.09 -5.42
C THR A 154 17.65 9.42 -3.99
N ASP A 155 17.20 8.41 -3.24
CA ASP A 155 16.68 8.57 -1.88
C ASP A 155 17.84 8.84 -0.92
N ILE A 156 18.94 8.10 -1.06
CA ILE A 156 20.19 8.38 -0.33
C ILE A 156 20.68 9.81 -0.62
N PHE A 157 20.66 10.26 -1.89
CA PHE A 157 21.09 11.62 -2.22
C PHE A 157 20.21 12.68 -1.58
N VAL A 158 18.88 12.49 -1.52
CA VAL A 158 17.99 13.40 -0.78
C VAL A 158 18.36 13.47 0.70
N ALA A 159 18.54 12.32 1.34
CA ALA A 159 18.95 12.28 2.75
C ALA A 159 20.31 12.95 2.98
N LEU A 160 21.30 12.65 2.13
CA LEU A 160 22.66 13.23 2.21
C LEU A 160 22.64 14.74 2.02
N ILE A 161 21.87 15.26 1.07
CA ILE A 161 21.76 16.70 0.84
C ILE A 161 21.07 17.39 2.03
N ILE A 162 20.05 16.79 2.64
CA ILE A 162 19.42 17.33 3.86
C ILE A 162 20.41 17.32 5.03
N ILE A 163 21.19 16.26 5.21
CA ILE A 163 22.22 16.18 6.24
C ILE A 163 23.29 17.25 6.01
N TYR A 164 23.80 17.37 4.78
CA TYR A 164 24.79 18.40 4.44
C TYR A 164 24.22 19.81 4.69
N ALA A 165 22.97 20.05 4.29
CA ALA A 165 22.28 21.31 4.47
C ALA A 165 22.09 21.70 5.94
N THR A 166 21.92 20.73 6.83
CA THR A 166 21.72 20.97 8.26
C THR A 166 23.05 21.06 9.02
N VAL A 167 24.00 20.19 8.70
CA VAL A 167 25.27 20.07 9.42
C VAL A 167 26.25 21.19 9.07
N VAL A 168 26.37 21.57 7.79
CA VAL A 168 27.35 22.57 7.36
C VAL A 168 27.18 23.93 8.04
N PRO A 169 25.96 24.52 8.12
CA PRO A 169 25.77 25.77 8.85
C PRO A 169 26.12 25.67 10.34
N LEU A 170 26.00 24.49 10.95
CA LEU A 170 26.30 24.25 12.37
C LEU A 170 27.80 24.02 12.63
N LEU A 171 28.52 23.41 11.68
CA LEU A 171 29.97 23.19 11.79
C LEU A 171 30.79 24.48 11.63
N ILE A 172 30.26 25.47 10.93
CA ILE A 172 30.89 26.79 10.76
C ILE A 172 30.61 27.67 12.01
N SER A 173 30.89 27.11 13.19
CA SER A 173 30.65 27.74 14.51
C SER A 173 31.63 28.87 14.83
N ASN A 174 32.76 28.95 14.12
CA ASN A 174 33.74 30.04 14.25
C ASN A 174 33.26 31.37 13.63
N MET A 175 32.12 31.37 12.93
CA MET A 175 31.52 32.58 12.36
C MET A 175 30.33 33.02 13.24
N GLY A 176 30.20 34.33 13.49
CA GLY A 176 29.21 34.84 14.46
C GLY A 176 27.76 34.42 14.18
N PRO A 177 26.86 34.42 15.20
CA PRO A 177 25.49 33.92 15.09
C PRO A 177 24.66 34.54 13.94
N SER A 178 24.91 35.82 13.63
CA SER A 178 24.26 36.53 12.53
C SER A 178 24.62 35.95 11.16
N PHE A 179 25.86 35.48 10.97
CA PHE A 179 26.31 34.89 9.72
C PHE A 179 25.68 33.51 9.50
N ILE A 180 25.61 32.67 10.53
CA ILE A 180 24.92 31.36 10.47
C ILE A 180 23.44 31.56 10.10
N THR A 181 22.79 32.52 10.76
CA THR A 181 21.39 32.86 10.47
C THR A 181 21.21 33.33 9.03
N PHE A 182 22.11 34.19 8.54
CA PHE A 182 22.11 34.63 7.14
C PHE A 182 22.27 33.46 6.16
N MET A 183 23.20 32.54 6.42
CA MET A 183 23.42 31.37 5.55
C MET A 183 22.21 30.45 5.48
N ILE A 184 21.57 30.18 6.62
CA ILE A 184 20.36 29.33 6.67
C ILE A 184 19.20 29.99 5.90
N VAL A 185 19.00 31.30 6.05
CA VAL A 185 17.96 32.04 5.30
C VAL A 185 18.27 32.05 3.81
N MET A 186 19.52 32.31 3.41
CA MET A 186 19.94 32.30 2.01
C MET A 186 19.77 30.92 1.37
N GLN A 187 20.04 29.87 2.12
CA GLN A 187 19.83 28.50 1.67
C GLN A 187 18.33 28.21 1.44
N ALA A 188 17.46 28.62 2.35
CA ALA A 188 16.01 28.46 2.18
C ALA A 188 15.48 29.27 0.97
N LEU A 189 16.01 30.48 0.76
CA LEU A 189 15.71 31.29 -0.43
C LEU A 189 16.19 30.60 -1.71
N PHE A 190 17.40 30.05 -1.72
CA PHE A 190 17.96 29.34 -2.87
C PHE A 190 17.07 28.16 -3.29
N TRP A 191 16.70 27.28 -2.36
CA TRP A 191 15.86 26.13 -2.67
C TRP A 191 14.46 26.55 -3.10
N ARG A 192 13.90 27.62 -2.53
CA ARG A 192 12.63 28.19 -2.99
C ARG A 192 12.71 28.69 -4.43
N ILE A 193 13.81 29.38 -4.78
CA ILE A 193 14.04 29.89 -6.13
C ILE A 193 14.21 28.74 -7.12
N PHE A 194 15.02 27.75 -6.76
CA PHE A 194 15.27 26.57 -7.57
C PHE A 194 13.96 25.80 -7.85
N HIS A 195 13.18 25.52 -6.80
CA HIS A 195 11.90 24.83 -6.95
C HIS A 195 10.90 25.60 -7.82
N SER A 196 10.72 26.89 -7.56
CA SER A 196 9.63 27.64 -8.20
C SER A 196 9.97 28.11 -9.61
N TYR A 197 11.18 28.63 -9.81
CA TYR A 197 11.56 29.28 -11.07
C TYR A 197 12.37 28.38 -11.98
N VAL A 198 13.34 27.62 -11.46
CA VAL A 198 14.16 26.74 -12.31
C VAL A 198 13.32 25.56 -12.80
N LEU A 199 12.72 24.79 -11.88
CA LEU A 199 11.85 23.67 -12.27
C LEU A 199 10.59 24.14 -13.01
N GLY A 200 10.01 25.28 -12.62
CA GLY A 200 8.89 25.87 -13.36
C GLY A 200 9.24 26.26 -14.80
N THR A 201 10.45 26.77 -15.04
CA THR A 201 10.92 27.05 -16.40
C THR A 201 11.14 25.76 -17.20
N VAL A 202 11.69 24.72 -16.57
CA VAL A 202 11.84 23.39 -17.20
C VAL A 202 10.47 22.84 -17.61
N LEU A 203 9.47 22.89 -16.72
CA LEU A 203 8.09 22.47 -17.03
C LEU A 203 7.48 23.31 -18.15
N ARG A 204 7.69 24.63 -18.15
CA ARG A 204 7.21 25.49 -19.23
C ARG A 204 7.84 25.11 -20.58
N MET A 205 9.15 24.89 -20.61
CA MET A 205 9.85 24.44 -21.83
C MET A 205 9.42 23.03 -22.26
N GLN A 206 9.13 22.16 -21.30
CA GLN A 206 8.57 20.83 -21.53
C GLN A 206 7.17 20.92 -22.13
N SER A 207 6.30 21.77 -21.60
CA SER A 207 4.93 22.00 -22.10
C SER A 207 4.93 22.56 -23.53
N VAL A 208 5.83 23.48 -23.86
CA VAL A 208 5.84 24.13 -25.19
C VAL A 208 6.54 23.26 -26.24
N ASN A 209 7.76 22.79 -25.95
CA ASN A 209 8.64 22.17 -26.95
C ASN A 209 9.05 20.72 -26.62
N LYS A 210 8.57 20.15 -25.50
CA LYS A 210 9.02 18.85 -24.96
C LYS A 210 10.55 18.79 -24.80
N PHE A 211 11.15 19.91 -24.39
CA PHE A 211 12.61 20.10 -24.32
C PHE A 211 13.30 19.03 -23.47
N TYR A 212 12.75 18.72 -22.30
CA TYR A 212 13.36 17.80 -21.35
C TYR A 212 13.32 16.37 -21.90
N THR A 213 12.16 15.91 -22.37
CA THR A 213 12.03 14.58 -23.00
C THR A 213 12.91 14.46 -24.25
N LYS A 214 12.94 15.48 -25.11
CA LYS A 214 13.80 15.50 -26.31
C LYS A 214 15.28 15.41 -25.97
N HIS A 215 15.71 16.00 -24.85
CA HIS A 215 17.09 15.89 -24.39
C HIS A 215 17.48 14.44 -24.09
N PHE A 216 16.64 13.68 -23.39
CA PHE A 216 16.90 12.27 -23.09
C PHE A 216 16.88 11.41 -24.35
N ILE A 217 15.87 11.58 -25.21
CA ILE A 217 15.77 10.84 -26.47
C ILE A 217 17.00 11.09 -27.36
N LYS A 218 17.48 12.34 -27.42
CA LYS A 218 18.70 12.68 -28.18
C LYS A 218 19.93 11.90 -27.73
N HIS A 219 20.01 11.52 -26.45
CA HIS A 219 21.14 10.77 -25.89
C HIS A 219 20.83 9.27 -25.68
N GLY A 220 19.81 8.74 -26.37
CA GLY A 220 19.47 7.31 -26.33
C GLY A 220 18.62 6.89 -25.12
N GLY A 221 18.13 7.84 -24.32
CA GLY A 221 17.19 7.57 -23.24
C GLY A 221 15.73 7.50 -23.72
N THR A 222 14.86 7.00 -22.86
CA THR A 222 13.43 6.89 -23.10
C THR A 222 12.63 8.02 -22.45
N VAL A 223 11.34 8.13 -22.79
CA VAL A 223 10.41 9.04 -22.09
C VAL A 223 10.32 8.69 -20.60
N GLN A 224 10.45 7.40 -20.27
CA GLN A 224 10.44 6.90 -18.90
C GLN A 224 11.68 7.36 -18.12
N ASP A 225 12.87 7.34 -18.74
CA ASP A 225 14.09 7.83 -18.09
C ASP A 225 14.04 9.33 -17.82
N ALA A 226 13.46 10.09 -18.76
CA ALA A 226 13.21 11.52 -18.58
C ALA A 226 12.25 11.75 -17.41
N PHE A 227 11.13 11.04 -17.37
CA PHE A 227 10.15 11.23 -16.31
C PHE A 227 10.68 10.77 -14.94
N GLN A 228 11.45 9.68 -14.85
CA GLN A 228 12.08 9.29 -13.59
C GLN A 228 13.08 10.34 -13.07
N SER A 229 13.91 10.87 -13.97
CA SER A 229 14.86 11.93 -13.62
C SER A 229 14.13 13.18 -13.13
N TRP A 230 12.99 13.51 -13.74
CA TRP A 230 12.11 14.58 -13.29
C TRP A 230 11.55 14.34 -11.89
N LYS A 231 10.98 13.15 -11.61
CA LYS A 231 10.48 12.79 -10.27
C LYS A 231 11.55 12.97 -9.20
N SER A 232 12.77 12.53 -9.51
CA SER A 232 13.91 12.61 -8.61
C SER A 232 14.29 14.06 -8.25
N ILE A 233 14.46 14.93 -9.26
CA ILE A 233 14.84 16.33 -9.02
C ILE A 233 13.70 17.15 -8.40
N PHE A 234 12.46 16.87 -8.80
CA PHE A 234 11.28 17.49 -8.23
C PHE A 234 11.14 17.14 -6.74
N ASN A 235 11.24 15.86 -6.39
CA ASN A 235 11.14 15.41 -5.00
C ASN A 235 12.26 15.98 -4.14
N LEU A 236 13.52 15.94 -4.60
CA LEU A 236 14.65 16.56 -3.91
C LEU A 236 14.38 18.04 -3.63
N SER A 237 14.00 18.78 -4.66
CA SER A 237 13.72 20.21 -4.55
C SER A 237 12.58 20.49 -3.57
N ASN A 238 11.47 19.73 -3.66
CA ASN A 238 10.32 19.85 -2.77
C ASN A 238 10.71 19.59 -1.31
N SER A 239 11.35 18.44 -1.03
CA SER A 239 11.84 18.09 0.32
C SER A 239 12.78 19.15 0.88
N MET A 240 13.67 19.70 0.04
CA MET A 240 14.58 20.75 0.46
C MET A 240 13.88 22.08 0.76
N THR A 241 12.80 22.45 0.05
CA THR A 241 12.04 23.65 0.41
C THR A 241 11.42 23.57 1.79
N TYR A 242 10.91 22.40 2.20
CA TYR A 242 10.38 22.19 3.55
C TYR A 242 11.49 22.08 4.59
N ALA A 243 12.53 21.27 4.34
CA ALA A 243 13.61 21.03 5.29
C ALA A 243 14.38 22.32 5.62
N THR A 244 14.71 23.14 4.62
CA THR A 244 15.47 24.38 4.84
C THR A 244 14.61 25.49 5.45
N PHE A 245 13.32 25.55 5.11
CA PHE A 245 12.39 26.48 5.78
C PHE A 245 12.21 26.10 7.25
N PHE A 246 12.02 24.81 7.54
CA PHE A 246 11.93 24.32 8.92
C PHE A 246 13.21 24.59 9.69
N LEU A 247 14.39 24.36 9.10
CA LEU A 247 15.67 24.69 9.72
C LEU A 247 15.80 26.19 10.03
N ALA A 248 15.37 27.06 9.12
CA ALA A 248 15.33 28.50 9.34
C ALA A 248 14.39 28.87 10.50
N ALA A 249 13.18 28.30 10.50
CA ALA A 249 12.20 28.51 11.57
C ALA A 249 12.75 28.03 12.91
N PHE A 250 13.32 26.81 12.97
CA PHE A 250 13.92 26.24 14.17
C PHE A 250 15.05 27.12 14.72
N LYS A 251 15.94 27.63 13.85
CA LYS A 251 17.04 28.53 14.26
C LYS A 251 16.55 29.88 14.81
N MET A 252 15.42 30.36 14.32
CA MET A 252 14.82 31.66 14.69
C MET A 252 13.76 31.56 15.78
N TYR A 253 13.38 30.35 16.16
CA TYR A 253 12.44 30.11 17.23
C TYR A 253 13.12 30.31 18.59
N SER A 254 12.41 31.01 19.48
CA SER A 254 12.80 31.14 20.89
C SER A 254 11.69 30.54 21.73
N ILE A 255 12.06 29.61 22.61
CA ILE A 255 11.11 29.00 23.56
C ILE A 255 10.65 30.10 24.51
N PRO A 256 9.34 30.39 24.62
CA PRO A 256 8.84 31.40 25.55
C PRO A 256 9.04 30.96 27.00
N ASP A 257 9.53 31.86 27.84
CA ASP A 257 9.60 31.64 29.30
C ASP A 257 8.21 31.65 29.94
N ASP A 258 7.30 32.47 29.41
CA ASP A 258 5.88 32.52 29.80
C ASP A 258 4.99 32.31 28.56
N TRP A 259 4.23 31.21 28.59
CA TRP A 259 3.30 30.85 27.52
C TRP A 259 2.01 31.67 27.54
N THR A 260 1.67 32.24 28.69
CA THR A 260 0.42 32.99 28.91
C THR A 260 0.56 34.49 28.64
N TYR A 261 1.79 34.96 28.44
CA TYR A 261 2.08 36.35 28.17
C TYR A 261 1.66 36.76 26.75
N GLY A 262 0.78 37.76 26.65
CA GLY A 262 0.39 38.40 25.40
C GLY A 262 -0.20 37.43 24.37
N THR A 263 0.25 37.52 23.12
CA THR A 263 -0.25 36.68 22.01
C THR A 263 0.51 35.36 21.84
N VAL A 264 1.39 35.00 22.79
CA VAL A 264 2.26 33.82 22.70
C VAL A 264 1.43 32.53 22.60
N LEU A 265 0.46 32.31 23.47
CA LEU A 265 -0.39 31.10 23.37
C LEU A 265 -1.16 31.07 22.04
N LEU A 266 -1.78 32.19 21.68
CA LEU A 266 -2.58 32.32 20.45
C LEU A 266 -1.77 32.03 19.18
N ARG A 267 -0.57 32.61 19.04
CA ARG A 267 0.26 32.44 17.84
C ARG A 267 0.75 31.00 17.68
N HIS A 268 0.98 30.27 18.79
CA HIS A 268 1.34 28.86 18.74
C HIS A 268 0.14 27.98 18.39
N VAL A 269 -1.01 28.19 19.01
CA VAL A 269 -2.24 27.44 18.71
C VAL A 269 -2.65 27.63 17.24
N LEU A 270 -2.73 28.88 16.78
CA LEU A 270 -3.04 29.18 15.38
C LEU A 270 -1.94 28.69 14.43
N GLY A 271 -0.67 28.80 14.83
CA GLY A 271 0.44 28.34 14.01
C GLY A 271 0.43 26.83 13.79
N LEU A 272 0.20 26.05 14.85
CA LEU A 272 0.04 24.60 14.78
C LEU A 272 -1.19 24.20 13.97
N ALA A 273 -2.31 24.91 14.15
CA ALA A 273 -3.53 24.68 13.36
C ALA A 273 -3.30 24.89 11.86
N LEU A 274 -2.54 25.93 11.46
CA LEU A 274 -2.19 26.17 10.06
C LEU A 274 -1.23 25.11 9.49
N ILE A 275 -0.30 24.59 10.30
CA ILE A 275 0.57 23.47 9.89
C ILE A 275 -0.27 22.21 9.69
N ALA A 276 -1.18 21.90 10.61
CA ALA A 276 -2.09 20.75 10.50
C ALA A 276 -2.99 20.87 9.26
N LEU A 277 -3.56 22.06 9.01
CA LEU A 277 -4.36 22.35 7.82
C LEU A 277 -3.57 22.10 6.52
N HIS A 278 -2.31 22.50 6.48
CA HIS A 278 -1.45 22.29 5.31
C HIS A 278 -1.13 20.82 5.06
N ILE A 279 -0.82 20.06 6.13
CA ILE A 279 -0.57 18.61 6.03
C ILE A 279 -1.83 17.92 5.50
N TRP A 280 -2.99 18.23 6.09
CA TRP A 280 -4.27 17.69 5.66
C TRP A 280 -4.54 18.02 4.18
N ALA A 281 -4.42 19.29 3.79
CA ALA A 281 -4.64 19.71 2.40
C ALA A 281 -3.69 19.00 1.42
N SER A 282 -2.42 18.83 1.79
CA SER A 282 -1.42 18.15 0.95
C SER A 282 -1.72 16.65 0.78
N VAL A 283 -2.13 15.98 1.86
CA VAL A 283 -2.55 14.57 1.81
C VAL A 283 -3.80 14.40 0.95
N SER A 284 -4.81 15.27 1.12
CA SER A 284 -6.03 15.21 0.32
C SER A 284 -5.80 15.53 -1.16
N VAL A 285 -4.87 16.44 -1.48
CA VAL A 285 -4.45 16.68 -2.88
C VAL A 285 -3.79 15.42 -3.44
N PHE A 286 -2.86 14.82 -2.70
CA PHE A 286 -2.16 13.62 -3.12
C PHE A 286 -3.11 12.42 -3.33
N GLU A 287 -4.10 12.23 -2.46
CA GLU A 287 -5.10 11.16 -2.59
C GLU A 287 -5.93 11.27 -3.87
N VAL A 288 -6.24 12.50 -4.32
CA VAL A 288 -7.03 12.73 -5.55
C VAL A 288 -6.17 12.68 -6.81
N LEU A 289 -4.97 13.26 -6.76
CA LEU A 289 -4.05 13.32 -7.92
C LEU A 289 -3.32 11.99 -8.16
N GLY A 290 -3.09 11.22 -7.10
CA GLY A 290 -2.18 10.08 -7.09
C GLY A 290 -0.75 10.47 -7.48
N ASP A 291 0.09 9.45 -7.71
CA ASP A 291 1.49 9.66 -8.09
C ASP A 291 1.62 10.42 -9.42
N PHE A 292 0.69 10.20 -10.34
CA PHE A 292 0.70 10.83 -11.67
C PHE A 292 0.54 12.34 -11.59
N GLY A 293 -0.51 12.83 -10.91
CA GLY A 293 -0.72 14.26 -10.76
C GLY A 293 0.32 14.91 -9.86
N TRP A 294 0.75 14.24 -8.78
CA TRP A 294 1.72 14.78 -7.83
C TRP A 294 3.07 15.17 -8.49
N PHE A 295 3.51 14.38 -9.47
CA PHE A 295 4.76 14.63 -10.21
C PHE A 295 4.58 15.42 -11.51
N TYR A 296 3.42 16.03 -11.76
CA TYR A 296 3.13 16.74 -13.02
C TYR A 296 3.27 15.82 -14.25
N GLY A 297 2.78 14.58 -14.16
CA GLY A 297 2.92 13.56 -15.20
C GLY A 297 2.32 13.95 -16.55
N ASP A 298 1.30 14.80 -16.56
CA ASP A 298 0.64 15.32 -17.77
C ASP A 298 1.54 16.21 -18.65
N PHE A 299 2.62 16.77 -18.09
CA PHE A 299 3.65 17.44 -18.89
C PHE A 299 4.46 16.46 -19.76
N PHE A 300 4.52 15.18 -19.37
CA PHE A 300 5.36 14.17 -20.00
C PHE A 300 4.55 13.15 -20.81
N ILE A 301 3.39 12.72 -20.33
CA ILE A 301 2.61 11.61 -20.88
C ILE A 301 1.20 12.08 -21.24
N GLU A 302 0.84 12.01 -22.52
CA GLU A 302 -0.44 12.55 -23.03
C GLU A 302 -1.59 11.52 -22.96
N GLU A 303 -1.26 10.23 -23.05
CA GLU A 303 -2.20 9.12 -23.21
C GLU A 303 -2.94 8.75 -21.90
N SER A 304 -2.51 9.28 -20.76
CA SER A 304 -3.06 9.03 -19.41
C SER A 304 -3.80 10.18 -18.78
N SER A 305 -4.09 11.23 -19.55
CA SER A 305 -4.94 12.33 -19.10
C SER A 305 -6.41 11.89 -18.96
N SER A 306 -6.68 10.89 -18.11
CA SER A 306 -8.00 10.68 -17.52
C SER A 306 -8.48 12.01 -16.99
N GLY A 307 -9.66 12.46 -17.41
CA GLY A 307 -10.10 13.86 -17.25
C GLY A 307 -10.01 14.40 -15.82
N LEU A 308 -10.07 15.73 -15.69
CA LEU A 308 -10.01 16.44 -14.41
C LEU A 308 -10.94 15.82 -13.35
N PHE A 309 -10.36 15.35 -12.25
CA PHE A 309 -11.10 14.80 -11.12
C PHE A 309 -11.61 15.94 -10.23
N TYR A 310 -12.93 16.09 -10.14
CA TYR A 310 -13.59 17.04 -9.21
C TYR A 310 -14.08 16.33 -7.94
N THR A 311 -13.28 15.40 -7.44
CA THR A 311 -13.52 14.64 -6.21
C THR A 311 -12.61 15.14 -5.07
N GLY A 312 -12.90 14.72 -3.84
CA GLY A 312 -12.14 15.17 -2.66
C GLY A 312 -12.10 16.69 -2.53
N ILE A 313 -10.91 17.24 -2.28
CA ILE A 313 -10.71 18.69 -2.07
C ILE A 313 -11.03 19.55 -3.32
N TYR A 314 -10.86 18.98 -4.52
CA TYR A 314 -11.10 19.67 -5.79
C TYR A 314 -12.58 19.92 -6.10
N ARG A 315 -13.49 19.27 -5.36
CA ARG A 315 -14.92 19.59 -5.38
C ARG A 315 -15.20 21.02 -4.91
N PHE A 316 -14.47 21.46 -3.88
CA PHE A 316 -14.73 22.71 -3.16
C PHE A 316 -13.85 23.85 -3.65
N VAL A 317 -12.57 23.56 -3.93
CA VAL A 317 -11.55 24.54 -4.29
C VAL A 317 -10.86 24.12 -5.59
N ASN A 318 -10.84 25.00 -6.59
CA ASN A 318 -10.20 24.69 -7.88
C ASN A 318 -8.68 24.53 -7.77
N ASN A 319 -8.04 25.31 -6.90
CA ASN A 319 -6.59 25.31 -6.68
C ASN A 319 -6.31 25.29 -5.17
N PRO A 320 -6.41 24.12 -4.51
CA PRO A 320 -6.19 24.01 -3.07
C PRO A 320 -4.80 24.51 -2.67
N GLU A 321 -3.78 24.29 -3.51
CA GLU A 321 -2.43 24.82 -3.28
C GLU A 321 -2.38 26.34 -3.16
N LYS A 322 -3.16 27.07 -3.96
CA LYS A 322 -3.17 28.54 -3.95
C LYS A 322 -3.62 29.13 -2.62
N VAL A 323 -4.53 28.43 -1.92
CA VAL A 323 -5.19 28.93 -0.70
C VAL A 323 -4.62 28.28 0.55
N MET A 324 -4.36 26.97 0.53
CA MET A 324 -3.96 26.18 1.70
C MET A 324 -2.55 25.58 1.57
N GLY A 325 -1.96 25.58 0.37
CA GLY A 325 -0.63 25.02 0.09
C GLY A 325 0.54 25.74 0.77
N HIS A 326 0.30 26.89 1.42
CA HIS A 326 1.33 27.64 2.15
C HIS A 326 0.98 27.86 3.62
N ALA A 327 -0.11 27.27 4.11
CA ALA A 327 -0.56 27.46 5.48
C ALA A 327 0.52 27.07 6.50
N ALA A 328 1.31 26.01 6.27
CA ALA A 328 2.41 25.65 7.16
C ALA A 328 3.50 26.73 7.26
N PHE A 329 3.85 27.41 6.16
CA PHE A 329 4.83 28.49 6.18
C PHE A 329 4.34 29.66 7.02
N TRP A 330 3.06 30.03 6.86
CA TRP A 330 2.41 31.04 7.68
C TRP A 330 2.29 30.62 9.15
N GLY A 331 2.00 29.35 9.42
CA GLY A 331 1.95 28.81 10.77
C GLY A 331 3.31 28.88 11.49
N MET A 332 4.39 28.52 10.79
CA MET A 332 5.76 28.67 11.29
C MET A 332 6.13 30.15 11.51
N THR A 333 5.69 31.06 10.65
CA THR A 333 5.87 32.51 10.85
C THR A 333 5.22 32.98 12.16
N LEU A 334 3.98 32.55 12.44
CA LEU A 334 3.27 32.90 13.67
C LEU A 334 4.00 32.38 14.91
N ILE A 335 4.46 31.12 14.88
CA ILE A 335 5.20 30.50 15.99
C ILE A 335 6.52 31.26 16.25
N CYS A 336 7.29 31.52 15.20
CA CYS A 336 8.61 32.14 15.33
C CYS A 336 8.55 33.64 15.63
N ASN A 337 7.46 34.33 15.24
CA ASN A 337 7.29 35.77 15.36
C ASN A 337 8.52 36.57 14.84
N SER A 338 9.05 36.16 13.69
CA SER A 338 10.28 36.72 13.10
C SER A 338 10.03 37.30 11.72
N TRP A 339 10.52 38.51 11.48
CA TRP A 339 10.43 39.20 10.19
C TRP A 339 11.11 38.44 9.05
N SER A 340 12.21 37.75 9.31
CA SER A 340 12.91 36.98 8.27
C SER A 340 12.08 35.79 7.80
N ILE A 341 11.44 35.06 8.72
CA ILE A 341 10.53 33.95 8.39
C ILE A 341 9.27 34.49 7.70
N PHE A 342 8.77 35.66 8.11
CA PHE A 342 7.66 36.33 7.44
C PHE A 342 7.98 36.67 5.98
N ILE A 343 9.14 37.29 5.72
CA ILE A 343 9.57 37.63 4.35
C ILE A 343 9.75 36.35 3.51
N LEU A 344 10.32 35.29 4.10
CA LEU A 344 10.50 34.01 3.42
C LEU A 344 9.16 33.33 3.08
N ALA A 345 8.18 33.38 4.00
CA ALA A 345 6.82 32.86 3.78
C ALA A 345 6.09 33.66 2.69
N MET A 346 6.17 34.99 2.76
CA MET A 346 5.62 35.90 1.73
C MET A 346 6.23 35.63 0.36
N PHE A 347 7.55 35.53 0.28
CA PHE A 347 8.25 35.20 -0.96
C PHE A 347 7.77 33.84 -1.49
N SER A 348 7.66 32.84 -0.62
CA SER A 348 7.18 31.50 -0.98
C SER A 348 5.75 31.52 -1.55
N GLN A 349 4.85 32.32 -0.95
CA GLN A 349 3.47 32.51 -1.41
C GLN A 349 3.44 33.16 -2.80
N VAL A 350 4.22 34.23 -2.99
CA VAL A 350 4.30 34.94 -4.28
C VAL A 350 4.90 34.03 -5.35
N SER A 351 5.95 33.27 -5.05
CA SER A 351 6.57 32.34 -5.99
C SER A 351 5.61 31.25 -6.45
N ASN A 352 4.81 30.65 -5.54
CA ASN A 352 3.80 29.68 -5.92
C ASN A 352 2.69 30.32 -6.75
N PHE A 353 2.21 31.51 -6.36
CA PHE A 353 1.23 32.25 -7.17
C PHE A 353 1.74 32.49 -8.60
N LEU A 354 3.01 32.86 -8.77
CA LEU A 354 3.61 33.04 -10.09
C LEU A 354 3.71 31.71 -10.84
N PHE A 355 4.15 30.64 -10.18
CA PHE A 355 4.23 29.31 -10.78
C PHE A 355 2.86 28.85 -11.32
N LEU A 356 1.80 28.93 -10.49
CA LEU A 356 0.44 28.55 -10.87
C LEU A 356 -0.07 29.33 -12.09
N ASN A 357 0.19 30.63 -12.16
CA ASN A 357 -0.31 31.47 -13.25
C ASN A 357 0.51 31.36 -14.55
N TYR A 358 1.83 31.15 -14.45
CA TYR A 358 2.73 31.18 -15.61
C TYR A 358 3.15 29.81 -16.14
N VAL A 359 3.01 28.75 -15.34
CA VAL A 359 3.42 27.38 -15.71
C VAL A 359 2.21 26.46 -15.75
N GLU A 360 1.52 26.29 -14.62
CA GLU A 360 0.45 25.29 -14.49
C GLU A 360 -0.82 25.70 -15.24
N SER A 361 -1.40 26.87 -14.94
CA SER A 361 -2.67 27.31 -15.56
C SER A 361 -2.62 27.35 -17.10
N PRO A 362 -1.54 27.85 -17.74
CA PRO A 362 -1.42 27.81 -19.20
C PRO A 362 -1.32 26.38 -19.75
N HIS A 363 -0.63 25.48 -19.06
CA HIS A 363 -0.51 24.07 -19.45
C HIS A 363 -1.85 23.33 -19.31
N MET A 364 -2.52 23.50 -18.16
CA MET A 364 -3.84 22.92 -17.92
C MET A 364 -4.85 23.36 -18.98
N ARG A 365 -4.84 24.65 -19.35
CA ARG A 365 -5.69 25.14 -20.45
C ARG A 365 -5.32 24.55 -21.81
N LYS A 366 -4.03 24.28 -22.05
CA LYS A 366 -3.55 23.67 -23.30
C LYS A 366 -4.02 22.23 -23.46
N ILE A 367 -3.93 21.41 -22.40
CA ILE A 367 -4.32 19.98 -22.46
C ILE A 367 -5.83 19.80 -22.29
N TYR A 368 -6.43 20.46 -21.30
CA TYR A 368 -7.80 20.19 -20.89
C TYR A 368 -8.83 21.19 -21.44
N GLY A 369 -8.40 22.31 -22.04
CA GLY A 369 -9.27 23.26 -22.73
C GLY A 369 -10.44 23.76 -21.88
N ASP A 370 -11.65 23.67 -22.43
CA ASP A 370 -12.90 24.09 -21.78
C ASP A 370 -13.39 23.14 -20.67
N LYS A 371 -12.74 21.98 -20.47
CA LYS A 371 -13.09 21.06 -19.37
C LYS A 371 -12.63 21.57 -17.99
N VAL A 372 -11.79 22.61 -17.95
CA VAL A 372 -11.32 23.25 -16.71
C VAL A 372 -12.40 24.17 -16.15
N ARG A 373 -12.88 23.86 -14.95
CA ARG A 373 -13.91 24.63 -14.23
C ARG A 373 -13.41 26.04 -13.90
N LYS A 374 -14.20 27.06 -14.29
CA LYS A 374 -13.86 28.48 -14.04
C LYS A 374 -14.07 28.90 -12.57
N ASP A 375 -15.16 28.45 -11.93
CA ASP A 375 -15.53 28.87 -10.57
C ASP A 375 -15.73 27.68 -9.63
N ALA A 376 -14.97 27.62 -8.53
CA ALA A 376 -15.05 26.57 -7.50
C ALA A 376 -16.38 26.62 -6.70
N GLY A 377 -16.73 25.55 -5.98
CA GLY A 377 -18.00 25.47 -5.22
C GLY A 377 -18.15 26.56 -4.16
N VAL A 378 -17.06 26.82 -3.42
CA VAL A 378 -16.99 27.92 -2.45
C VAL A 378 -17.17 29.28 -3.13
N VAL A 379 -16.55 29.49 -4.30
CA VAL A 379 -16.63 30.77 -5.03
C VAL A 379 -18.03 31.03 -5.58
N LYS A 380 -18.73 30.00 -6.07
CA LYS A 380 -20.14 30.12 -6.50
C LYS A 380 -21.04 30.55 -5.35
N THR A 381 -20.87 29.91 -4.19
CA THR A 381 -21.64 30.21 -2.98
C THR A 381 -21.34 31.61 -2.45
N VAL A 382 -20.06 32.01 -2.40
CA VAL A 382 -19.67 33.37 -1.99
C VAL A 382 -20.21 34.41 -2.97
N LYS A 383 -20.13 34.20 -4.29
CA LYS A 383 -20.72 35.11 -5.27
C LYS A 383 -22.23 35.25 -5.06
N ALA A 384 -22.93 34.15 -4.81
CA ALA A 384 -24.36 34.13 -4.48
C ALA A 384 -24.68 34.78 -3.12
N ALA A 385 -23.74 34.76 -2.16
CA ALA A 385 -23.89 35.39 -0.86
C ALA A 385 -23.48 36.88 -0.85
N THR A 386 -22.52 37.31 -1.69
CA THR A 386 -22.10 38.71 -1.78
C THR A 386 -23.12 39.61 -2.47
N THR A 387 -24.13 39.05 -3.12
CA THR A 387 -25.34 39.75 -3.53
C THR A 387 -26.32 39.93 -2.37
N LEU A 388 -25.82 40.40 -1.22
CA LEU A 388 -26.63 40.72 -0.03
C LEU A 388 -27.28 42.12 -0.16
N PRO A 389 -28.52 42.33 0.32
CA PRO A 389 -29.19 43.63 0.26
C PRO A 389 -28.48 44.70 1.11
N GLN A 390 -28.41 45.93 0.60
CA GLN A 390 -27.70 47.09 1.20
C GLN A 390 -27.99 47.34 2.69
N LYS A 391 -29.15 46.94 3.21
CA LYS A 391 -29.56 47.17 4.60
C LYS A 391 -28.71 46.45 5.66
N PHE A 392 -28.09 45.31 5.32
CA PHE A 392 -27.30 44.54 6.30
C PHE A 392 -25.92 45.16 6.56
N GLN A 393 -25.34 45.87 5.59
CA GLN A 393 -24.06 46.55 5.74
C GLN A 393 -24.12 47.74 6.71
N GLU A 394 -25.30 48.37 6.87
CA GLU A 394 -25.50 49.50 7.78
C GLU A 394 -25.65 49.09 9.26
N GLU A 395 -26.07 47.86 9.56
CA GLU A 395 -26.21 47.40 10.95
C GLU A 395 -24.89 46.92 11.55
N VAL A 396 -24.02 46.31 10.74
CA VAL A 396 -22.70 45.80 11.18
C VAL A 396 -21.77 46.95 11.58
N SER A 397 -21.86 48.10 10.91
CA SER A 397 -21.07 49.29 11.26
C SER A 397 -21.49 49.93 12.59
N LYS A 398 -22.77 49.84 12.95
CA LYS A 398 -23.29 50.31 14.26
C LYS A 398 -22.87 49.43 15.43
N PHE A 399 -22.70 48.13 15.21
CA PHE A 399 -22.26 47.20 16.25
C PHE A 399 -20.77 47.38 16.59
N ARG A 400 -19.95 47.73 15.60
CA ARG A 400 -18.51 47.96 15.78
C ARG A 400 -18.20 49.14 16.70
N GLY A 401 -18.97 50.22 16.62
CA GLY A 401 -18.79 51.41 17.46
C GLY A 401 -19.19 51.22 18.92
N LYS A 402 -19.97 50.19 19.26
CA LYS A 402 -20.40 49.90 20.64
C LYS A 402 -19.45 49.00 21.42
N LEU A 403 -18.50 48.36 20.74
CA LEU A 403 -17.60 47.37 21.34
C LEU A 403 -16.32 48.01 21.93
N GLU A 404 -16.06 49.29 21.64
CA GLU A 404 -14.84 50.00 22.08
C GLU A 404 -14.97 50.66 23.48
N GLU A 405 -16.13 50.62 24.15
CA GLU A 405 -16.39 51.46 25.34
C GLU A 405 -16.64 50.74 26.69
N THR A 406 -16.39 49.44 26.88
CA THR A 406 -16.74 48.76 28.15
C THR A 406 -15.52 48.41 29.05
N PRO A 407 -15.38 48.99 30.26
CA PRO A 407 -14.20 48.86 31.13
C PRO A 407 -14.25 47.69 32.15
N GLU A 408 -15.11 46.68 31.95
CA GLU A 408 -15.31 45.58 32.93
C GLU A 408 -14.29 44.42 32.81
N ILE A 409 -13.24 44.57 31.99
CA ILE A 409 -12.22 43.53 31.71
C ILE A 409 -11.17 43.39 32.84
N GLN A 410 -11.14 44.31 33.80
CA GLN A 410 -10.07 44.36 34.82
C GLN A 410 -10.33 43.53 36.09
N ASP A 411 -11.57 43.24 36.44
CA ASP A 411 -11.93 42.64 37.76
C ASP A 411 -12.03 41.10 37.72
N VAL A 412 -12.17 40.52 36.53
CA VAL A 412 -12.19 39.05 36.33
C VAL A 412 -10.78 38.44 36.48
N LEU A 413 -9.74 39.28 36.46
CA LEU A 413 -8.33 38.91 36.56
C LEU A 413 -7.92 38.45 37.98
N GLY A 414 -8.66 38.85 39.03
CA GLY A 414 -8.33 38.52 40.41
C GLY A 414 -8.77 37.13 40.89
N ARG A 415 -9.70 36.49 40.18
CA ARG A 415 -10.34 35.24 40.64
C ARG A 415 -9.88 33.96 39.93
N ALA A 416 -9.12 34.08 38.84
CA ALA A 416 -8.54 32.94 38.13
C ALA A 416 -7.27 32.37 38.81
N GLN A 417 -6.76 33.07 39.83
CA GLN A 417 -5.46 32.79 40.44
C GLN A 417 -5.50 31.62 41.44
N GLU A 418 -6.68 31.11 41.80
CA GLU A 418 -6.85 30.08 42.84
C GLU A 418 -7.10 28.66 42.29
N PHE A 419 -7.37 28.51 40.99
CA PHE A 419 -7.75 27.21 40.40
C PHE A 419 -6.59 26.50 39.66
N VAL A 420 -5.44 27.16 39.55
CA VAL A 420 -4.30 26.72 38.72
C VAL A 420 -3.33 25.80 39.46
N GLU A 421 -3.42 25.65 40.78
CA GLU A 421 -2.54 24.75 41.54
C GLU A 421 -2.89 23.25 41.40
N GLY A 422 -3.98 22.88 40.72
CA GLY A 422 -4.50 21.51 40.72
C GLY A 422 -4.13 20.58 39.56
N THR A 423 -3.54 21.06 38.46
CA THR A 423 -3.61 20.31 37.17
C THR A 423 -2.29 20.10 36.43
N THR A 424 -1.16 20.16 37.13
CA THR A 424 0.19 19.96 36.54
C THR A 424 0.82 18.58 36.85
N GLY A 425 0.15 17.69 37.57
CA GLY A 425 0.75 16.44 38.06
C GLY A 425 0.57 15.16 37.21
N LEU A 426 -0.34 15.12 36.24
CA LEU A 426 -0.80 13.82 35.69
C LEU A 426 -0.35 13.49 34.26
N VAL A 427 0.21 14.43 33.50
CA VAL A 427 0.41 14.26 32.05
C VAL A 427 1.85 13.91 31.65
N GLN A 428 2.83 14.06 32.55
CA GLN A 428 4.25 13.88 32.22
C GLN A 428 4.86 12.51 32.57
N SER A 429 4.11 11.57 33.15
CA SER A 429 4.66 10.28 33.61
C SER A 429 4.27 9.06 32.78
N VAL A 430 3.40 9.17 31.77
CA VAL A 430 2.77 7.99 31.13
C VAL A 430 3.14 7.80 29.65
N ALA A 431 3.60 8.83 28.94
CA ALA A 431 3.86 8.76 27.50
C ALA A 431 5.03 7.84 27.06
N PRO A 432 6.21 7.82 27.73
CA PRO A 432 7.33 7.01 27.23
C PRO A 432 7.28 5.54 27.63
N LYS A 433 6.48 5.16 28.64
CA LYS A 433 6.35 3.75 29.07
C LYS A 433 5.38 2.93 28.21
N ILE A 434 4.40 3.56 27.57
CA ILE A 434 3.39 2.84 26.77
C ILE A 434 3.94 2.42 25.41
N GLN A 435 4.81 3.22 24.77
CA GLN A 435 5.39 2.88 23.47
C GLN A 435 6.39 1.71 23.54
N GLU A 436 7.13 1.57 24.64
CA GLU A 436 8.08 0.47 24.86
C GLU A 436 7.38 -0.84 25.25
N ILE A 437 6.24 -0.75 25.95
CA ILE A 437 5.43 -1.92 26.31
C ILE A 437 4.71 -2.48 25.07
N VAL A 438 4.22 -1.65 24.15
CA VAL A 438 3.46 -2.11 22.97
C VAL A 438 4.34 -2.84 21.94
N SER A 439 5.59 -2.39 21.74
CA SER A 439 6.52 -3.04 20.80
C SER A 439 7.07 -4.36 21.34
N ASN A 440 7.44 -4.41 22.63
CA ASN A 440 7.87 -5.63 23.30
C ASN A 440 6.72 -6.63 23.49
N SER A 441 5.47 -6.16 23.59
CA SER A 441 4.31 -7.04 23.67
C SER A 441 4.03 -7.74 22.34
N LYS A 442 4.18 -7.09 21.18
CA LYS A 442 3.86 -7.72 19.89
C LYS A 442 4.79 -8.89 19.55
N THR A 443 6.08 -8.74 19.82
CA THR A 443 7.11 -9.78 19.57
C THR A 443 7.10 -10.90 20.61
N LEU A 444 6.71 -10.60 21.85
CA LEU A 444 6.49 -11.62 22.88
C LEU A 444 5.13 -12.32 22.73
N LEU A 445 4.10 -11.66 22.19
CA LEU A 445 2.77 -12.26 21.94
C LEU A 445 2.81 -13.25 20.77
N GLU A 446 3.57 -12.96 19.70
CA GLU A 446 3.78 -13.89 18.59
C GLU A 446 4.58 -15.14 19.04
N ASN A 447 5.64 -14.96 19.84
CA ASN A 447 6.43 -16.08 20.40
C ASN A 447 5.73 -16.83 21.55
N SER A 448 4.73 -16.23 22.22
CA SER A 448 3.99 -16.86 23.32
C SER A 448 2.72 -17.59 22.89
N LYS A 449 2.15 -17.28 21.71
CA LYS A 449 1.03 -18.05 21.12
C LYS A 449 1.36 -19.53 20.92
N ASP A 450 2.62 -19.86 20.62
CA ASP A 450 3.08 -21.25 20.49
C ASP A 450 3.32 -21.96 21.84
N ARG A 451 3.49 -21.21 22.94
CA ARG A 451 3.81 -21.76 24.27
C ARG A 451 2.62 -21.85 25.23
N LEU A 452 1.46 -21.29 24.87
CA LEU A 452 0.23 -21.27 25.68
C LEU A 452 -0.89 -22.17 25.13
N PHE A 453 -0.57 -23.13 24.27
CA PHE A 453 -1.52 -24.15 23.83
C PHE A 453 -1.80 -25.13 24.98
N VAL A 454 -2.82 -24.82 25.79
CA VAL A 454 -3.29 -25.72 26.86
C VAL A 454 -4.08 -26.86 26.22
N VAL A 455 -3.41 -28.00 26.04
CA VAL A 455 -4.02 -29.23 25.51
C VAL A 455 -5.08 -29.73 26.49
N ARG A 456 -6.35 -29.51 26.17
CA ARG A 456 -7.47 -30.16 26.87
C ARG A 456 -7.63 -31.58 26.32
N THR A 457 -7.13 -32.57 27.06
CA THR A 457 -7.36 -34.00 26.82
C THR A 457 -8.46 -34.54 27.73
N TRP A 458 -8.99 -35.71 27.39
CA TRP A 458 -9.99 -36.43 28.20
C TRP A 458 -9.43 -37.79 28.60
N ASP A 459 -9.58 -38.15 29.88
CA ASP A 459 -8.92 -39.33 30.47
C ASP A 459 -9.68 -40.65 30.21
N ASP A 460 -11.00 -40.62 30.01
CA ASP A 460 -11.86 -41.80 29.74
C ASP A 460 -12.03 -42.09 28.23
N MET A 461 -10.92 -42.26 27.49
CA MET A 461 -10.99 -42.61 26.06
C MET A 461 -11.51 -44.04 25.79
N GLY A 462 -11.56 -44.92 26.81
CA GLY A 462 -11.99 -46.31 26.66
C GLY A 462 -13.49 -46.52 26.45
N VAL A 463 -14.29 -45.45 26.52
CA VAL A 463 -15.75 -45.48 26.33
C VAL A 463 -16.13 -45.50 24.84
N TYR A 464 -15.25 -45.02 23.97
CA TYR A 464 -15.50 -44.92 22.53
C TYR A 464 -14.68 -45.95 21.76
N ASP A 465 -15.32 -46.63 20.81
CA ASP A 465 -14.65 -47.56 19.92
C ASP A 465 -13.93 -46.79 18.80
N MET A 466 -12.61 -46.69 18.89
CA MET A 466 -11.78 -46.01 17.89
C MET A 466 -11.89 -46.67 16.51
N SER A 467 -12.29 -47.94 16.41
CA SER A 467 -12.43 -48.63 15.12
C SER A 467 -13.59 -48.08 14.27
N GLN A 468 -14.56 -47.40 14.90
CA GLN A 468 -15.70 -46.76 14.22
C GLN A 468 -15.32 -45.38 13.64
N TYR A 469 -14.22 -44.79 14.11
CA TYR A 469 -13.71 -43.52 13.58
C TYR A 469 -12.74 -43.77 12.43
N SER A 470 -12.97 -43.12 11.29
CA SER A 470 -12.01 -43.13 10.19
C SER A 470 -11.95 -41.79 9.50
N VAL A 471 -10.77 -41.45 8.97
CA VAL A 471 -10.57 -40.28 8.12
C VAL A 471 -9.74 -40.71 6.92
N LYS A 472 -10.25 -40.44 5.73
CA LYS A 472 -9.62 -40.80 4.46
C LYS A 472 -9.61 -39.59 3.54
N LEU A 473 -8.46 -39.39 2.89
CA LEU A 473 -8.32 -38.40 1.84
C LEU A 473 -8.89 -38.99 0.55
N GLU A 474 -9.91 -38.37 -0.01
CA GLU A 474 -10.51 -38.77 -1.28
C GLU A 474 -9.79 -38.08 -2.43
N THR A 475 -9.49 -38.85 -3.47
CA THR A 475 -8.78 -38.37 -4.65
C THR A 475 -9.51 -38.80 -5.91
N ASP A 476 -9.95 -37.85 -6.73
CA ASP A 476 -10.62 -38.13 -8.01
C ASP A 476 -9.67 -38.76 -9.05
N LYS A 477 -8.36 -38.54 -8.89
CA LYS A 477 -7.29 -39.07 -9.75
C LYS A 477 -6.33 -39.92 -8.92
N GLN A 478 -5.66 -40.89 -9.53
CA GLN A 478 -4.58 -41.61 -8.85
C GLN A 478 -3.50 -40.61 -8.41
N PRO A 479 -3.16 -40.55 -7.12
CA PRO A 479 -2.20 -39.57 -6.62
C PRO A 479 -0.81 -39.86 -7.17
N THR A 480 -0.12 -38.81 -7.60
CA THR A 480 1.30 -38.90 -7.92
C THR A 480 2.07 -39.24 -6.65
N LEU A 481 2.86 -40.31 -6.65
CA LEU A 481 3.68 -40.71 -5.51
C LEU A 481 5.07 -40.06 -5.62
N ASN A 482 5.62 -39.59 -4.51
CA ASN A 482 7.01 -39.17 -4.46
C ASN A 482 7.96 -40.39 -4.44
N ALA A 483 9.27 -40.12 -4.46
CA ALA A 483 10.29 -41.17 -4.42
C ALA A 483 10.21 -42.09 -3.18
N SER A 484 9.52 -41.67 -2.12
CA SER A 484 9.30 -42.43 -0.89
C SER A 484 7.94 -43.14 -0.84
N GLY A 485 7.16 -43.12 -1.93
CA GLY A 485 5.85 -43.75 -2.01
C GLY A 485 4.72 -42.97 -1.30
N VAL A 486 4.92 -41.69 -0.99
CA VAL A 486 3.94 -40.82 -0.33
C VAL A 486 3.13 -40.06 -1.40
N PRO A 487 1.79 -40.00 -1.30
CA PRO A 487 0.94 -39.19 -2.18
C PRO A 487 1.32 -37.71 -2.17
N VAL A 488 1.46 -37.10 -3.35
CA VAL A 488 1.81 -35.69 -3.55
C VAL A 488 0.61 -34.93 -4.12
N PHE A 489 0.28 -33.82 -3.48
CA PHE A 489 -0.76 -32.87 -3.88
C PHE A 489 -0.14 -31.51 -4.19
N GLN A 490 -0.77 -30.78 -5.11
CA GLN A 490 -0.28 -29.46 -5.52
C GLN A 490 -0.60 -28.41 -4.45
N LEU A 491 0.31 -27.46 -4.25
CA LEU A 491 0.06 -26.36 -3.32
C LEU A 491 -1.20 -25.56 -3.70
N GLY A 492 -2.13 -25.45 -2.74
CA GLY A 492 -3.42 -24.78 -2.91
C GLY A 492 -4.53 -25.65 -3.54
N GLU A 493 -4.27 -26.93 -3.81
CA GLU A 493 -5.28 -27.87 -4.32
C GLU A 493 -6.32 -28.20 -3.25
N LYS A 494 -7.59 -28.24 -3.63
CA LYS A 494 -8.70 -28.58 -2.72
C LYS A 494 -8.54 -30.01 -2.24
N LEU A 495 -8.63 -30.23 -0.92
CA LEU A 495 -8.47 -31.55 -0.32
C LEU A 495 -9.80 -32.00 0.28
N THR A 496 -10.35 -33.06 -0.28
CA THR A 496 -11.63 -33.64 0.13
C THR A 496 -11.41 -34.81 1.07
N ILE A 497 -12.04 -34.76 2.24
CA ILE A 497 -11.85 -35.70 3.32
C ILE A 497 -13.18 -36.39 3.62
N SER A 498 -13.24 -37.70 3.43
CA SER A 498 -14.34 -38.48 3.98
C SER A 498 -14.02 -38.98 5.37
N TRP A 499 -15.01 -38.90 6.23
CA TRP A 499 -14.89 -39.31 7.62
C TRP A 499 -16.05 -40.23 7.99
N THR A 500 -15.80 -41.11 8.96
CA THR A 500 -16.83 -41.93 9.61
C THR A 500 -16.73 -41.76 11.12
N ALA A 501 -17.87 -41.78 11.79
CA ALA A 501 -17.97 -41.70 13.25
C ALA A 501 -19.22 -42.46 13.72
N PRO A 502 -19.29 -42.92 14.98
CA PRO A 502 -20.50 -43.55 15.51
C PRO A 502 -21.64 -42.54 15.69
N LEU A 503 -22.90 -42.98 15.74
CA LEU A 503 -24.07 -42.08 15.89
C LEU A 503 -24.03 -41.17 17.14
N ASN A 504 -23.29 -41.58 18.17
CA ASN A 504 -23.11 -40.81 19.40
C ASN A 504 -21.84 -39.94 19.39
N HIS A 505 -21.27 -39.66 18.22
CA HIS A 505 -20.11 -38.76 18.09
C HIS A 505 -20.44 -37.34 18.56
N GLY A 506 -19.40 -36.55 18.81
CA GLY A 506 -19.54 -35.29 19.53
C GLY A 506 -20.08 -34.20 18.62
N THR A 507 -20.94 -33.35 19.17
CA THR A 507 -21.55 -32.22 18.44
C THR A 507 -20.55 -31.16 17.98
N LYS A 508 -19.32 -31.20 18.49
CA LYS A 508 -18.21 -30.29 18.18
C LYS A 508 -16.97 -31.07 17.71
N ASP A 509 -17.20 -32.18 17.00
CA ASP A 509 -16.12 -32.93 16.37
C ASP A 509 -15.56 -32.12 15.20
N TRP A 510 -14.25 -32.16 15.03
CA TRP A 510 -13.55 -31.34 14.05
C TRP A 510 -12.35 -32.08 13.47
N ILE A 511 -11.96 -31.68 12.26
CA ILE A 511 -10.81 -32.23 11.56
C ILE A 511 -9.82 -31.10 11.33
N GLY A 512 -8.55 -31.33 11.65
CA GLY A 512 -7.47 -30.37 11.42
C GLY A 512 -6.33 -30.96 10.58
N ILE A 513 -5.65 -30.10 9.82
CA ILE A 513 -4.43 -30.45 9.07
C ILE A 513 -3.18 -30.05 9.85
N TYR A 514 -2.23 -30.98 9.95
CA TYR A 514 -0.99 -30.79 10.71
C TYR A 514 0.20 -31.26 9.91
N LYS A 515 1.34 -30.58 10.11
CA LYS A 515 2.62 -31.09 9.63
C LYS A 515 3.00 -32.31 10.48
N VAL A 516 3.41 -33.41 9.86
CA VAL A 516 3.71 -34.67 10.56
C VAL A 516 4.82 -34.46 11.61
N SER A 517 5.82 -33.63 11.31
CA SER A 517 6.91 -33.31 12.24
C SER A 517 6.51 -32.48 13.47
N SER A 518 5.29 -31.93 13.50
CA SER A 518 4.87 -31.00 14.56
C SER A 518 4.33 -31.71 15.81
N ASN A 519 3.84 -32.94 15.69
CA ASN A 519 3.26 -33.66 16.82
C ASN A 519 4.09 -34.89 17.16
N GLN A 520 4.43 -35.04 18.45
CA GLN A 520 5.27 -36.15 18.93
C GLN A 520 4.52 -37.49 18.97
N THR A 521 3.19 -37.46 19.07
CA THR A 521 2.36 -38.66 19.14
C THR A 521 1.15 -38.56 18.20
N HIS A 522 0.63 -39.72 17.78
CA HIS A 522 -0.61 -39.83 17.00
C HIS A 522 -1.88 -39.85 17.87
N LYS A 523 -1.75 -39.87 19.20
CA LYS A 523 -2.88 -39.95 20.14
C LYS A 523 -3.42 -38.59 20.55
N VAL A 524 -2.54 -37.59 20.61
CA VAL A 524 -2.88 -36.25 21.06
C VAL A 524 -2.20 -35.23 20.15
N THR A 525 -2.92 -34.14 19.86
CA THR A 525 -2.38 -32.98 19.17
C THR A 525 -1.87 -31.98 20.19
N ASN A 526 -0.59 -31.65 20.14
CA ASN A 526 0.07 -30.72 21.08
C ASN A 526 0.33 -29.34 20.48
N ILE A 527 0.07 -29.16 19.18
CA ILE A 527 0.27 -27.90 18.46
C ILE A 527 -1.03 -27.54 17.74
N GLY A 528 -1.46 -26.28 17.83
CA GLY A 528 -2.67 -25.80 17.15
C GLY A 528 -2.58 -25.92 15.62
N SER A 529 -3.71 -26.11 14.95
CA SER A 529 -3.81 -26.15 13.49
C SER A 529 -3.69 -24.77 12.83
N HIS A 530 -3.47 -23.70 13.62
CA HIS A 530 -3.38 -22.31 13.13
C HIS A 530 -4.58 -21.87 12.29
N GLY A 531 -5.80 -22.24 12.71
CA GLY A 531 -7.04 -21.90 11.99
C GLY A 531 -7.40 -22.85 10.84
N ARG A 532 -6.57 -23.86 10.57
CA ARG A 532 -6.77 -24.85 9.49
C ARG A 532 -7.52 -26.08 9.98
N TYR A 533 -8.77 -25.86 10.36
CA TYR A 533 -9.68 -26.91 10.77
C TYR A 533 -11.11 -26.59 10.35
N LEU A 534 -11.92 -27.64 10.25
CA LEU A 534 -13.35 -27.59 9.98
C LEU A 534 -14.10 -28.46 10.98
N PHE A 535 -15.28 -28.02 11.39
CA PHE A 535 -16.19 -28.88 12.13
C PHE A 535 -16.81 -29.91 11.18
N VAL A 536 -17.09 -31.07 11.76
CA VAL A 536 -17.66 -32.22 11.06
C VAL A 536 -19.16 -32.01 10.80
N ILE A 537 -19.85 -31.29 11.70
CA ILE A 537 -21.28 -30.94 11.62
C ILE A 537 -21.45 -29.48 11.18
N ARG A 538 -22.27 -29.25 10.14
CA ARG A 538 -22.52 -27.94 9.53
C ARG A 538 -23.20 -26.91 10.45
N ASP A 539 -24.19 -27.33 11.23
CA ASP A 539 -25.13 -26.42 11.92
C ASP A 539 -24.85 -26.17 13.42
N LYS A 540 -23.90 -26.86 14.06
CA LYS A 540 -23.70 -26.77 15.53
C LYS A 540 -22.44 -26.04 16.01
N GLY A 541 -21.70 -25.42 15.10
CA GLY A 541 -20.78 -24.32 15.45
C GLY A 541 -21.51 -23.03 15.88
N LEU A 542 -22.85 -23.01 15.78
CA LEU A 542 -23.71 -21.83 15.85
C LEU A 542 -24.47 -21.64 17.17
N GLU A 543 -24.23 -22.42 18.24
CA GLU A 543 -24.91 -22.13 19.51
C GLU A 543 -24.45 -20.77 20.08
N GLU A 544 -25.35 -19.79 19.95
CA GLU A 544 -25.40 -18.51 20.63
C GLU A 544 -25.03 -18.67 22.11
N GLY A 545 -23.92 -18.09 22.59
CA GLY A 545 -23.71 -18.03 24.04
C GLY A 545 -22.33 -17.78 24.63
N SER A 546 -21.22 -17.87 23.90
CA SER A 546 -19.92 -17.48 24.45
C SER A 546 -19.46 -16.13 23.91
N GLN A 547 -20.03 -15.06 24.48
CA GLN A 547 -19.38 -13.76 24.56
C GLN A 547 -18.10 -13.93 25.40
N ASP A 548 -17.00 -14.29 24.76
CA ASP A 548 -15.66 -14.10 25.32
C ASP A 548 -15.10 -12.81 24.71
N PRO A 549 -14.97 -11.68 25.45
CA PRO A 549 -14.79 -10.33 24.88
C PRO A 549 -13.39 -10.05 24.32
N GLY A 550 -12.67 -11.03 23.79
CA GLY A 550 -11.28 -10.90 23.38
C GLY A 550 -10.86 -11.65 22.12
N ARG A 551 -11.79 -12.29 21.38
CA ARG A 551 -11.49 -12.89 20.07
C ARG A 551 -12.08 -12.03 18.96
N ASP A 552 -11.22 -11.19 18.39
CA ASP A 552 -11.51 -10.45 17.16
C ASP A 552 -11.96 -11.40 16.05
N GLY A 553 -13.18 -11.21 15.56
CA GLY A 553 -13.52 -11.16 14.13
C GLY A 553 -13.36 -12.38 13.22
N ASP A 554 -12.85 -13.53 13.68
CA ASP A 554 -12.67 -14.72 12.84
C ASP A 554 -13.51 -15.87 13.40
N HIS A 555 -14.66 -16.15 12.78
CA HIS A 555 -15.56 -17.22 13.19
C HIS A 555 -14.84 -18.57 13.06
N ALA A 556 -14.31 -19.06 14.17
CA ALA A 556 -13.72 -20.37 14.37
C ALA A 556 -14.59 -21.47 13.75
N GLY A 557 -14.25 -21.92 12.53
CA GLY A 557 -14.93 -23.00 11.82
C GLY A 557 -15.68 -22.59 10.54
N LEU A 558 -15.92 -21.30 10.30
CA LEU A 558 -16.34 -20.79 8.99
C LEU A 558 -15.11 -20.27 8.21
N GLY A 559 -15.11 -20.48 6.91
CA GLY A 559 -14.07 -20.05 5.97
C GLY A 559 -14.24 -20.83 4.67
N ASP A 560 -13.26 -20.77 3.77
CA ASP A 560 -13.31 -21.33 2.40
C ASP A 560 -13.54 -22.88 2.31
N GLY A 561 -13.88 -23.58 3.40
CA GLY A 561 -14.17 -25.02 3.38
C GLY A 561 -15.65 -25.34 3.21
N ASP A 562 -15.94 -26.52 2.65
CA ASP A 562 -17.31 -27.05 2.52
C ASP A 562 -17.51 -28.27 3.42
N VAL A 563 -18.72 -28.45 3.95
CA VAL A 563 -19.08 -29.56 4.86
C VAL A 563 -20.39 -30.15 4.36
N SER A 564 -20.34 -31.41 3.95
CA SER A 564 -21.53 -32.13 3.47
C SER A 564 -22.48 -32.43 4.63
N GLU A 565 -23.75 -32.70 4.30
CA GLU A 565 -24.69 -33.28 5.26
C GLU A 565 -24.23 -34.68 5.69
N GLU A 566 -24.60 -35.07 6.90
CA GLU A 566 -24.29 -36.37 7.47
C GLU A 566 -25.26 -37.43 6.93
N GLU A 567 -24.72 -38.57 6.51
CA GLU A 567 -25.48 -39.74 6.06
C GLU A 567 -25.27 -40.90 7.03
N VAL A 568 -26.35 -41.59 7.41
CA VAL A 568 -26.26 -42.80 8.24
C VAL A 568 -26.14 -44.02 7.32
N VAL A 569 -25.05 -44.77 7.47
CA VAL A 569 -24.73 -45.93 6.64
C VAL A 569 -24.59 -47.17 7.53
N TRP A 570 -25.04 -48.31 7.04
CA TRP A 570 -24.84 -49.61 7.68
C TRP A 570 -23.53 -50.23 7.21
N VAL A 571 -22.58 -50.42 8.13
CA VAL A 571 -21.29 -51.08 7.88
C VAL A 571 -21.08 -52.16 8.95
N ASP A 572 -20.81 -53.39 8.55
CA ASP A 572 -20.55 -54.53 9.46
C ASP A 572 -21.61 -54.71 10.57
N GLU A 573 -22.89 -54.68 10.20
CA GLU A 573 -24.05 -54.81 11.12
C GLU A 573 -24.18 -53.68 12.18
N GLN A 574 -23.47 -52.57 11.99
CA GLN A 574 -23.56 -51.37 12.84
C GLN A 574 -23.98 -50.15 12.02
N GLU A 575 -24.81 -49.30 12.60
CA GLU A 575 -25.13 -47.99 12.04
C GLU A 575 -24.00 -47.00 12.39
N ILE A 576 -23.43 -46.35 11.38
CA ILE A 576 -22.39 -45.33 11.53
C ILE A 576 -22.76 -44.07 10.73
N CYS A 577 -22.31 -42.91 11.20
CA CYS A 577 -22.42 -41.64 10.47
C CYS A 577 -21.22 -41.50 9.52
N ARG A 578 -21.49 -41.07 8.30
CA ARG A 578 -20.48 -40.71 7.29
C ARG A 578 -20.75 -39.29 6.81
N GLY A 579 -19.69 -38.55 6.53
CA GLY A 579 -19.77 -37.29 5.81
C GLY A 579 -18.47 -36.94 5.12
N GLN A 580 -18.44 -35.75 4.55
CA GLN A 580 -17.32 -35.22 3.79
C GLN A 580 -17.04 -33.77 4.19
N VAL A 581 -15.76 -33.42 4.32
CA VAL A 581 -15.31 -32.04 4.50
C VAL A 581 -14.29 -31.70 3.43
N VAL A 582 -14.39 -30.51 2.84
CA VAL A 582 -13.51 -30.03 1.77
C VAL A 582 -12.69 -28.86 2.32
N PHE A 583 -11.37 -29.05 2.37
CA PHE A 583 -10.45 -27.98 2.74
C PHE A 583 -10.06 -27.18 1.50
N SER A 584 -10.29 -25.87 1.53
CA SER A 584 -9.82 -24.95 0.50
C SER A 584 -9.33 -23.62 1.08
N GLY A 585 -8.69 -22.81 0.24
CA GLY A 585 -8.22 -21.45 0.57
C GLY A 585 -7.42 -21.35 1.86
N ASP A 586 -7.88 -20.52 2.81
CA ASP A 586 -7.16 -20.30 4.08
C ASP A 586 -7.12 -21.53 5.01
N LYS A 587 -7.97 -22.54 4.76
CA LYS A 587 -7.94 -23.80 5.51
C LYS A 587 -6.82 -24.73 5.04
N LEU A 588 -6.14 -24.44 3.93
CA LEU A 588 -4.99 -25.19 3.43
C LEU A 588 -3.65 -24.59 3.90
N PRO A 589 -2.59 -25.41 4.05
CA PRO A 589 -1.25 -24.91 4.31
C PRO A 589 -0.60 -24.38 3.03
N TRP A 590 -0.40 -23.06 2.97
CA TRP A 590 0.31 -22.38 1.87
C TRP A 590 1.85 -22.47 1.97
N PHE A 591 2.37 -23.65 2.33
CA PHE A 591 3.79 -23.98 2.34
C PHE A 591 4.02 -25.48 2.10
N GLN A 592 5.21 -25.83 1.59
CA GLN A 592 5.54 -27.21 1.27
C GLN A 592 5.88 -28.05 2.52
N GLY A 593 5.54 -29.33 2.49
CA GLY A 593 5.86 -30.27 3.56
C GLY A 593 5.01 -31.53 3.54
N ILE A 594 5.23 -32.39 4.53
CA ILE A 594 4.46 -33.62 4.74
C ILE A 594 3.43 -33.37 5.84
N PHE A 595 2.17 -33.65 5.53
CA PHE A 595 1.01 -33.37 6.37
C PHE A 595 0.17 -34.63 6.60
N GLU A 596 -0.67 -34.55 7.62
CA GLU A 596 -1.71 -35.52 7.94
C GLU A 596 -2.95 -34.80 8.46
N PHE A 597 -4.12 -35.37 8.21
CA PHE A 597 -5.35 -34.94 8.86
C PHE A 597 -5.58 -35.74 10.14
N ARG A 598 -6.11 -35.07 11.16
CA ARG A 598 -6.45 -35.67 12.44
C ARG A 598 -7.90 -35.33 12.79
N TYR A 599 -8.67 -36.35 13.16
CA TYR A 599 -10.02 -36.23 13.68
C TYR A 599 -9.98 -36.01 15.18
N HIS A 600 -10.68 -35.00 15.65
CA HIS A 600 -10.76 -34.61 17.04
C HIS A 600 -12.21 -34.66 17.51
N HIS A 601 -12.38 -35.09 18.75
CA HIS A 601 -13.70 -35.23 19.35
C HIS A 601 -14.00 -34.09 20.32
N HIS A 602 -15.21 -33.53 20.22
CA HIS A 602 -15.86 -32.64 21.18
C HIS A 602 -15.01 -31.45 21.64
N ASP A 603 -14.41 -30.70 20.70
CA ASP A 603 -13.57 -29.52 20.98
C ASP A 603 -12.38 -29.83 21.95
N ARG A 604 -11.87 -31.07 21.88
CA ARG A 604 -10.68 -31.55 22.60
C ARG A 604 -9.58 -31.94 21.61
N TYR A 605 -8.38 -32.18 22.12
CA TYR A 605 -7.20 -32.50 21.29
C TYR A 605 -6.83 -33.98 21.24
N ASN A 606 -7.71 -34.84 21.75
CA ASN A 606 -7.61 -36.29 21.57
C ASN A 606 -7.88 -36.64 20.11
N VAL A 607 -6.98 -37.43 19.52
CA VAL A 607 -7.07 -37.85 18.12
C VAL A 607 -7.80 -39.20 18.05
N MET A 608 -8.96 -39.23 17.40
CA MET A 608 -9.76 -40.45 17.22
C MET A 608 -9.34 -41.25 16.00
N ALA A 609 -9.00 -40.55 14.91
CA ALA A 609 -8.52 -41.13 13.67
C ALA A 609 -7.55 -40.16 12.97
N HIS A 610 -6.68 -40.68 12.12
CA HIS A 610 -5.77 -39.86 11.31
C HIS A 610 -5.53 -40.50 9.94
N THR A 611 -5.16 -39.69 8.95
CA THR A 611 -4.83 -40.18 7.61
C THR A 611 -3.41 -40.70 7.53
N THR A 612 -3.10 -41.47 6.49
CA THR A 612 -1.70 -41.67 6.09
C THR A 612 -1.07 -40.33 5.71
N PRO A 613 0.25 -40.14 5.92
CA PRO A 613 0.95 -38.94 5.49
C PRO A 613 0.80 -38.69 3.99
N PHE A 614 0.74 -37.41 3.62
CA PHE A 614 0.78 -36.94 2.24
C PHE A 614 1.65 -35.69 2.13
N GLU A 615 2.21 -35.44 0.97
CA GLU A 615 3.06 -34.29 0.69
C GLU A 615 2.26 -33.22 -0.04
N ILE A 616 2.39 -31.97 0.38
CA ILE A 616 1.96 -30.81 -0.38
C ILE A 616 3.22 -30.16 -0.94
N ALA A 617 3.32 -30.09 -2.26
CA ALA A 617 4.49 -29.58 -2.96
C ALA A 617 4.10 -28.72 -4.16
N LEU A 618 5.08 -27.99 -4.68
CA LEU A 618 4.95 -27.24 -5.93
C LEU A 618 6.15 -27.60 -6.82
N PRO A 619 5.99 -27.74 -8.14
CA PRO A 619 7.10 -28.06 -9.02
C PRO A 619 8.21 -27.00 -8.91
N ASN A 620 9.45 -27.45 -8.72
CA ASN A 620 10.61 -26.59 -8.71
C ASN A 620 11.25 -26.55 -10.11
N TYR A 621 11.37 -25.33 -10.65
CA TYR A 621 11.96 -24.99 -11.94
C TYR A 621 13.23 -24.15 -11.82
N GLU A 622 13.82 -24.02 -10.63
CA GLU A 622 15.04 -23.22 -10.40
C GLU A 622 16.20 -23.65 -11.32
N ASP A 623 16.39 -24.97 -11.50
CA ASP A 623 17.40 -25.55 -12.38
C ASP A 623 16.92 -25.73 -13.85
N SER A 624 15.69 -25.30 -14.18
CA SER A 624 15.17 -25.50 -15.54
C SER A 624 15.95 -24.65 -16.55
N LYS A 625 16.46 -25.28 -17.61
CA LYS A 625 17.13 -24.56 -18.71
C LYS A 625 16.17 -23.73 -19.57
N ASP A 626 14.88 -24.05 -19.53
CA ASP A 626 13.86 -23.28 -20.22
C ASP A 626 13.49 -22.04 -19.40
N THR A 627 13.80 -20.86 -19.97
CA THR A 627 13.50 -19.53 -19.41
C THR A 627 12.56 -18.75 -20.33
N SER A 628 11.85 -19.43 -21.24
CA SER A 628 10.91 -18.76 -22.14
C SER A 628 9.71 -18.23 -21.36
N VAL A 629 9.24 -17.05 -21.74
CA VAL A 629 8.06 -16.41 -21.10
C VAL A 629 6.84 -17.32 -21.23
N GLY A 630 6.67 -17.96 -22.39
CA GLY A 630 5.57 -18.88 -22.65
C GLY A 630 5.51 -20.05 -21.66
N SER A 631 6.62 -20.75 -21.43
CA SER A 631 6.61 -21.90 -20.51
C SER A 631 6.43 -21.49 -19.06
N ILE A 632 7.06 -20.40 -18.62
CA ILE A 632 6.86 -19.83 -17.28
C ILE A 632 5.39 -19.48 -17.07
N SER A 633 4.78 -18.81 -18.05
CA SER A 633 3.41 -18.35 -17.95
C SER A 633 2.39 -19.50 -17.91
N GLN A 634 2.63 -20.57 -18.69
CA GLN A 634 1.78 -21.76 -18.71
C GLN A 634 1.91 -22.58 -17.41
N ALA A 635 3.10 -22.62 -16.81
CA ALA A 635 3.33 -23.29 -15.53
C ALA A 635 2.76 -22.50 -14.35
N LEU A 636 2.78 -21.16 -14.42
CA LEU A 636 2.34 -20.28 -13.34
C LEU A 636 0.81 -20.17 -13.25
N LEU A 637 0.10 -20.17 -14.39
CA LEU A 637 -1.34 -19.95 -14.45
C LEU A 637 -2.15 -20.90 -13.54
N PRO A 638 -1.94 -22.23 -13.54
CA PRO A 638 -2.69 -23.14 -12.67
C PRO A 638 -2.45 -22.88 -11.18
N TYR A 639 -1.25 -22.45 -10.80
CA TYR A 639 -0.96 -22.09 -9.41
C TYR A 639 -1.65 -20.79 -9.00
N ILE A 640 -1.66 -19.79 -9.88
CA ILE A 640 -2.39 -18.54 -9.64
C ILE A 640 -3.88 -18.82 -9.48
N GLN A 641 -4.48 -19.66 -10.33
CA GLN A 641 -5.90 -20.06 -10.21
C GLN A 641 -6.22 -20.65 -8.82
N ARG A 642 -5.33 -21.51 -8.30
CA ARG A 642 -5.45 -22.04 -6.93
C ARG A 642 -5.31 -20.96 -5.85
N CYS A 643 -4.50 -19.92 -6.07
CA CYS A 643 -4.40 -18.79 -5.14
C CYS A 643 -5.72 -18.01 -5.02
N PHE A 644 -6.54 -18.02 -6.07
CA PHE A 644 -7.91 -17.50 -6.11
C PHE A 644 -8.96 -18.53 -5.67
N ASN A 645 -8.57 -19.61 -4.99
CA ASN A 645 -9.44 -20.71 -4.55
C ASN A 645 -10.21 -21.40 -5.70
N GLU A 646 -9.75 -21.22 -6.94
CA GLU A 646 -10.45 -21.66 -8.16
C GLU A 646 -11.87 -21.10 -8.26
N ASP A 647 -12.11 -19.91 -7.68
CA ASP A 647 -13.37 -19.21 -7.82
C ASP A 647 -13.55 -18.76 -9.28
N GLU A 648 -14.53 -19.34 -9.96
CA GLU A 648 -14.77 -19.06 -11.37
C GLU A 648 -14.95 -17.57 -11.62
N ASP A 649 -15.55 -16.80 -10.71
CA ASP A 649 -15.85 -15.39 -10.94
C ASP A 649 -14.61 -14.48 -10.87
N THR A 650 -13.60 -14.84 -10.09
CA THR A 650 -12.42 -14.00 -9.82
C THR A 650 -11.12 -14.53 -10.41
N MET A 651 -10.98 -15.84 -10.63
CA MET A 651 -9.74 -16.42 -11.13
C MET A 651 -9.47 -16.07 -12.61
N PRO A 652 -8.20 -15.85 -12.99
CA PRO A 652 -7.84 -15.67 -14.39
C PRO A 652 -7.95 -16.99 -15.16
N CYS A 653 -8.67 -16.98 -16.28
CA CYS A 653 -8.81 -18.12 -17.18
C CYS A 653 -7.68 -18.19 -18.21
N THR A 654 -7.16 -17.03 -18.62
CA THR A 654 -6.06 -16.93 -19.59
C THR A 654 -4.85 -16.21 -18.99
N VAL A 655 -3.71 -16.36 -19.67
CA VAL A 655 -2.41 -15.84 -19.18
C VAL A 655 -2.35 -14.30 -19.21
N ASP A 656 -3.03 -13.71 -20.20
CA ASP A 656 -3.12 -12.27 -20.44
C ASP A 656 -4.26 -11.59 -19.67
N GLU A 657 -5.17 -12.37 -19.06
CA GLU A 657 -6.27 -11.83 -18.28
C GLU A 657 -5.76 -11.08 -17.03
N LYS A 658 -6.39 -9.93 -16.77
CA LYS A 658 -6.05 -9.13 -15.60
C LYS A 658 -6.67 -9.73 -14.35
N PHE A 659 -5.88 -9.77 -13.29
CA PHE A 659 -6.35 -10.15 -11.97
C PHE A 659 -7.42 -9.18 -11.46
N ILE A 660 -8.52 -9.72 -10.94
CA ILE A 660 -9.64 -8.98 -10.39
C ILE A 660 -9.68 -9.22 -8.88
N MET A 661 -9.99 -8.19 -8.08
CA MET A 661 -10.20 -8.32 -6.63
C MET A 661 -9.01 -8.94 -5.84
N ILE A 662 -7.76 -8.63 -6.22
CA ILE A 662 -6.60 -9.05 -5.44
C ILE A 662 -6.58 -8.37 -4.07
N ASN A 663 -6.47 -9.18 -3.02
CA ASN A 663 -6.12 -8.73 -1.68
C ASN A 663 -4.64 -9.02 -1.37
N GLN A 664 -4.14 -8.50 -0.25
CA GLN A 664 -2.75 -8.70 0.17
C GLN A 664 -2.40 -10.19 0.39
N GLN A 665 -3.35 -11.00 0.87
CA GLN A 665 -3.14 -12.44 1.13
C GLN A 665 -2.93 -13.21 -0.17
N ILE A 666 -3.77 -13.02 -1.19
CA ILE A 666 -3.65 -13.63 -2.51
C ILE A 666 -2.31 -13.24 -3.14
N ALA A 667 -1.95 -11.95 -3.08
CA ALA A 667 -0.66 -11.48 -3.60
C ALA A 667 0.53 -12.15 -2.90
N GLN A 668 0.49 -12.31 -1.58
CA GLN A 668 1.53 -13.01 -0.82
C GLN A 668 1.62 -14.50 -1.18
N ARG A 669 0.48 -15.20 -1.37
CA ARG A 669 0.45 -16.59 -1.84
C ARG A 669 1.10 -16.72 -3.21
N ILE A 670 0.78 -15.82 -4.14
CA ILE A 670 1.35 -15.82 -5.51
C ILE A 670 2.87 -15.68 -5.45
N VAL A 671 3.37 -14.66 -4.76
CA VAL A 671 4.82 -14.42 -4.63
C VAL A 671 5.53 -15.57 -3.91
N LYS A 672 4.90 -16.16 -2.88
CA LYS A 672 5.47 -17.31 -2.20
C LYS A 672 5.62 -18.51 -3.14
N GLY A 673 4.64 -18.75 -4.00
CA GLY A 673 4.76 -19.79 -5.01
C GLY A 673 5.81 -19.49 -6.06
N ILE A 674 5.96 -18.23 -6.50
CA ILE A 674 7.04 -17.83 -7.40
C ILE A 674 8.41 -18.12 -6.77
N GLN A 675 8.58 -17.82 -5.49
CA GLN A 675 9.81 -18.16 -4.74
C GLN A 675 10.07 -19.67 -4.72
N LEU A 676 9.03 -20.47 -4.49
CA LEU A 676 9.15 -21.94 -4.45
C LEU A 676 9.38 -22.57 -5.83
N MET A 677 8.80 -21.99 -6.89
CA MET A 677 8.89 -22.50 -8.26
C MET A 677 10.18 -22.08 -8.96
N TYR A 678 10.69 -20.87 -8.70
CA TYR A 678 11.78 -20.30 -9.49
C TYR A 678 12.95 -19.77 -8.66
N GLY A 679 12.90 -19.88 -7.32
CA GLY A 679 13.95 -19.38 -6.44
C GLY A 679 14.02 -17.85 -6.34
N ILE A 680 13.03 -17.12 -6.88
CA ILE A 680 13.03 -15.66 -6.94
C ILE A 680 12.09 -15.08 -5.88
N GLU A 681 12.64 -14.23 -5.02
CA GLU A 681 11.87 -13.49 -4.03
C GLU A 681 11.43 -12.14 -4.61
N PHE A 682 10.11 -11.94 -4.69
CA PHE A 682 9.51 -10.64 -4.99
C PHE A 682 8.82 -10.07 -3.75
N ALA A 683 8.51 -8.78 -3.78
CA ALA A 683 7.59 -8.17 -2.82
C ALA A 683 6.14 -8.43 -3.30
N TRP A 684 5.18 -8.58 -2.39
CA TRP A 684 3.79 -8.89 -2.75
C TRP A 684 3.14 -7.78 -3.61
N GLU A 685 3.58 -6.53 -3.44
CA GLU A 685 3.12 -5.37 -4.22
C GLU A 685 3.42 -5.53 -5.73
N VAL A 686 4.41 -6.35 -6.10
CA VAL A 686 4.73 -6.64 -7.51
C VAL A 686 3.54 -7.28 -8.23
N VAL A 687 2.76 -8.11 -7.54
CA VAL A 687 1.56 -8.74 -8.12
C VAL A 687 0.49 -7.69 -8.43
N ALA A 688 0.34 -6.70 -7.56
CA ALA A 688 -0.58 -5.57 -7.76
C ALA A 688 -0.10 -4.61 -8.86
N VAL A 689 1.18 -4.64 -9.22
CA VAL A 689 1.76 -3.85 -10.32
C VAL A 689 1.61 -4.59 -11.65
N ASP A 690 1.98 -5.86 -11.71
CA ASP A 690 2.00 -6.64 -12.96
C ASP A 690 0.59 -7.08 -13.40
N MET A 691 -0.34 -7.25 -12.44
CA MET A 691 -1.78 -7.44 -12.64
C MET A 691 -2.20 -8.58 -13.59
N SER A 692 -1.29 -9.44 -14.06
CA SER A 692 -1.57 -10.55 -14.97
C SER A 692 -0.45 -11.60 -14.90
N CYS A 693 -0.79 -12.83 -15.30
CA CYS A 693 0.18 -13.94 -15.30
C CYS A 693 1.30 -13.72 -16.33
N LEU A 694 0.98 -13.12 -17.48
CA LEU A 694 1.94 -12.81 -18.53
C LEU A 694 3.04 -11.84 -18.05
N HIS A 695 2.65 -10.74 -17.41
CA HIS A 695 3.61 -9.74 -16.94
C HIS A 695 4.49 -10.27 -15.82
N LEU A 696 3.92 -11.06 -14.89
CA LEU A 696 4.70 -11.79 -13.89
C LEU A 696 5.69 -12.75 -14.56
N ALA A 697 5.29 -13.48 -15.59
CA ALA A 697 6.18 -14.38 -16.32
C ALA A 697 7.34 -13.63 -17.02
N ILE A 698 7.07 -12.47 -17.63
CA ILE A 698 8.11 -11.59 -18.21
C ILE A 698 9.10 -11.16 -17.12
N ARG A 699 8.60 -10.77 -15.95
CA ARG A 699 9.44 -10.34 -14.83
C ARG A 699 10.29 -11.50 -14.29
N ILE A 700 9.70 -12.68 -14.11
CA ILE A 700 10.43 -13.89 -13.69
C ILE A 700 11.51 -14.22 -14.72
N ALA A 701 11.20 -14.25 -16.01
CA ALA A 701 12.16 -14.53 -17.07
C ALA A 701 13.33 -13.52 -17.08
N THR A 702 13.01 -12.24 -16.87
CA THR A 702 14.01 -11.16 -16.79
C THR A 702 14.89 -11.29 -15.55
N ALA A 703 14.28 -11.59 -14.40
CA ALA A 703 15.00 -11.81 -13.15
C ALA A 703 15.93 -13.04 -13.25
N ARG A 704 15.44 -14.16 -13.80
CA ARG A 704 16.27 -15.35 -14.04
C ARG A 704 17.43 -15.06 -14.97
N ARG A 705 17.21 -14.32 -16.07
CA ARG A 705 18.30 -13.92 -16.97
C ARG A 705 19.33 -13.03 -16.28
N ALA A 706 18.89 -12.10 -15.42
CA ALA A 706 19.77 -11.21 -14.68
C ALA A 706 20.58 -11.94 -13.58
N LEU A 707 19.99 -12.97 -12.96
CA LEU A 707 20.58 -13.74 -11.87
C LEU A 707 21.35 -14.99 -12.34
N ALA A 708 21.15 -15.44 -13.58
CA ALA A 708 21.80 -16.63 -14.17
C ALA A 708 23.34 -16.67 -14.02
N PRO A 709 24.09 -15.55 -14.10
CA PRO A 709 25.53 -15.57 -13.85
C PRO A 709 25.92 -15.96 -12.41
N PHE A 710 24.99 -15.89 -11.46
CA PHE A 710 25.22 -16.11 -10.03
C PHE A 710 24.57 -17.39 -9.50
N SER A 711 23.74 -18.08 -10.30
CA SER A 711 23.21 -19.40 -9.99
C SER A 711 24.29 -20.45 -10.24
N VAL A 712 25.28 -20.53 -9.34
CA VAL A 712 26.29 -21.59 -9.38
C VAL A 712 25.64 -22.89 -8.88
N SER A 713 25.48 -23.85 -9.78
CA SER A 713 25.38 -25.25 -9.39
C SER A 713 26.70 -25.64 -8.72
N MET A 714 26.68 -25.89 -7.42
CA MET A 714 27.79 -26.60 -6.77
C MET A 714 27.93 -27.94 -7.51
N PRO A 715 29.07 -28.22 -8.16
CA PRO A 715 29.25 -29.51 -8.81
C PRO A 715 29.15 -30.59 -7.72
N SER A 716 28.23 -31.52 -7.89
CA SER A 716 28.16 -32.73 -7.10
C SER A 716 29.54 -33.38 -7.08
N PRO A 717 30.11 -33.73 -5.91
CA PRO A 717 31.39 -34.42 -5.87
C PRO A 717 31.24 -35.74 -6.62
N ASP A 718 31.96 -35.85 -7.74
CA ASP A 718 31.93 -37.02 -8.61
C ASP A 718 32.68 -38.16 -7.88
N ILE A 719 31.92 -39.05 -7.23
CA ILE A 719 32.42 -40.12 -6.33
C ILE A 719 33.37 -41.11 -7.05
N ASN A 720 33.51 -41.02 -8.38
CA ASN A 720 34.34 -41.92 -9.18
C ASN A 720 35.59 -41.30 -9.83
N SER A 721 35.97 -40.08 -9.46
CA SER A 721 37.26 -39.52 -9.90
C SER A 721 38.35 -39.74 -8.83
N PRO A 722 39.53 -40.29 -9.18
CA PRO A 722 40.62 -40.42 -8.21
C PRO A 722 41.06 -39.03 -7.74
N PRO A 723 41.47 -38.87 -6.47
CA PRO A 723 41.77 -37.57 -5.90
C PRO A 723 42.88 -36.89 -6.71
N GLN A 724 42.54 -35.81 -7.41
CA GLN A 724 43.53 -34.90 -7.98
C GLN A 724 44.20 -34.20 -6.80
N PHE A 725 45.47 -34.55 -6.53
CA PHE A 725 46.30 -33.75 -5.66
C PHE A 725 46.51 -32.37 -6.31
N LEU A 726 46.32 -31.33 -5.52
CA LEU A 726 46.69 -29.95 -5.89
C LEU A 726 48.16 -29.94 -6.35
N PRO A 727 48.50 -29.25 -7.46
CA PRO A 727 49.89 -29.13 -7.90
C PRO A 727 50.72 -28.44 -6.83
N THR A 728 51.95 -28.90 -6.64
CA THR A 728 52.87 -28.31 -5.66
C THR A 728 53.32 -26.93 -6.13
N LEU A 729 53.71 -26.07 -5.17
CA LEU A 729 54.20 -24.71 -5.45
C LEU A 729 55.34 -24.67 -6.48
N GLU A 730 56.15 -25.73 -6.57
CA GLU A 730 57.21 -25.86 -7.59
C GLU A 730 56.67 -26.00 -9.02
N GLU A 731 55.52 -26.65 -9.23
CA GLU A 731 54.90 -26.80 -10.56
C GLU A 731 54.23 -25.50 -11.02
N LEU A 732 53.69 -24.71 -10.10
CA LEU A 732 53.13 -23.39 -10.37
C LEU A 732 54.21 -22.35 -10.71
N GLU A 733 55.38 -22.43 -10.07
CA GLU A 733 56.51 -21.53 -10.36
C GLU A 733 57.16 -21.86 -11.72
N ALA A 734 57.25 -23.14 -12.10
CA ALA A 734 57.79 -23.55 -13.40
C ALA A 734 56.91 -23.11 -14.59
N SER A 735 55.58 -23.11 -14.43
CA SER A 735 54.64 -22.62 -15.44
C SER A 735 54.76 -21.11 -15.65
N SER A 736 54.95 -20.33 -14.59
CA SER A 736 55.05 -18.86 -14.70
C SER A 736 56.37 -18.41 -15.36
N ALA A 737 57.45 -19.16 -15.16
CA ALA A 737 58.75 -18.89 -15.78
C ALA A 737 58.75 -19.20 -17.29
N ALA A 738 57.97 -20.20 -17.74
CA ALA A 738 57.84 -20.55 -19.15
C ALA A 738 57.07 -19.46 -19.94
N ASP A 739 56.03 -18.88 -19.35
CA ASP A 739 55.25 -17.81 -19.97
C ASP A 739 56.03 -16.49 -20.06
N ALA A 740 56.85 -16.17 -19.05
CA ALA A 740 57.72 -14.99 -19.09
C ALA A 740 58.82 -15.09 -20.17
N ALA A 741 59.32 -16.29 -20.45
CA ALA A 741 60.32 -16.52 -21.50
C ALA A 741 59.73 -16.48 -22.92
N ALA A 742 58.43 -16.76 -23.08
CA ALA A 742 57.73 -16.66 -24.36
C ALA A 742 57.47 -15.19 -24.75
N VAL A 743 57.11 -14.34 -23.79
CA VAL A 743 56.85 -12.90 -24.01
C VAL A 743 58.13 -12.14 -24.39
N ILE A 744 59.29 -12.50 -23.83
CA ILE A 744 60.57 -11.85 -24.15
C ILE A 744 61.08 -12.24 -25.56
N ARG A 745 60.65 -13.39 -26.12
CA ARG A 745 61.03 -13.80 -27.48
C ARG A 745 60.22 -13.14 -28.60
N GLU A 746 59.02 -12.64 -28.32
CA GLU A 746 58.22 -11.89 -29.31
C GLU A 746 58.66 -10.43 -29.46
N GLU A 747 59.17 -9.78 -28.41
CA GLU A 747 59.62 -8.37 -28.48
C GLU A 747 60.99 -8.16 -29.15
N GLN A 748 61.81 -9.20 -29.34
CA GLN A 748 63.10 -9.09 -30.05
C GLN A 748 63.02 -9.35 -31.57
N GLY A 749 61.83 -9.58 -32.12
CA GLY A 749 61.61 -9.90 -33.54
C GLY A 749 61.27 -8.73 -34.47
N VAL A 750 61.15 -7.48 -33.98
CA VAL A 750 60.63 -6.33 -34.76
C VAL A 750 61.62 -5.15 -34.85
N ALA A 751 62.92 -5.40 -34.70
CA ALA A 751 63.95 -4.40 -34.98
C ALA A 751 65.17 -4.99 -35.71
N VAL A 752 65.00 -5.27 -37.01
CA VAL A 752 66.05 -5.20 -38.06
C VAL A 752 65.43 -4.71 -39.35
#